data_AF-A0A1B8F068-F1
#
_entry.id   AF-A0A1B8F068-F1
#
_cell.length_a   1.000
_cell.length_b   1.000
_cell.length_c   1.000
_cell.angle_alpha   90.00
_cell.angle_beta   90.00
_cell.angle_gamma   90.00
#
_symmetry.space_group_name_H-M   'P 1'
#
loop_
_entity.id
_entity.type
_entity.pdbx_description
1 polymer ?
#
loop_
_entity_poly.entity_id
_entity_poly.type
_entity_poly.pdbx_seq_one_letter_code
_entity_poly.pdbx_strand_id
1 'polypeptide(L)'
;MLSFNLSTRQIIALFSSAAFLAIVVNSFILFGADAPRRVLHVVLPGQAKPELELPKLKDWSNVNGDYDANLVNDQHPVHQRIVENDALWDRYQEKGKAISQNFSSIVLNYRARYGRNPPPHFDRWYKFARDRNVEIMGDFSMEEGSGIVGPFEQITDDLRPFWGVDPKVIRSLAGRMHVTREQEIRGVHIRDGAVSSLTQGKDEWPAFAEMIQSFVKDLPDMDIAVNKRSKPRVTVPWVELQELLKTEEGSRVSTEHIKNEFSKHLPGLWEDAAPKETVVDPEWKDISGLPYMSTAKEACPPDSLVHDDELLENKQLFHYKSFLKYSEQRRNNNTNTLIQNQNQSLDLCSMGPLISDLHTMLYLPMAVLNTHRLVPIFSEGKTNVNNDILYPSAAYWTTSEDSNYAYDDKYDYAWEDKHDTMYWRGTVTDSPLGVDTDTQNMQRDRLVRNLDADFLSQHNVTIFGTDPLHPNVYSLRPNSQDGLRNFQAAQYALDHTDAKFVNRVQCSENCDSLKGSSSDFQNPTSLAEQFRNRYILDVDGDGISARFRALLQSRSLPIKSTLFKEWHTSRIFAWVHYVPLSIEYSEIFSMLTYHVGYGNAEGNHRGEDWVNKNLYVQRHEFEGRLIAKRGSEWAAKVLRREDMEVYMYRLLLEYGRIIDDDRDNIGYAGDGSEVDERTLVPASSMKQADRQAHDKHSQAVRNLGNPILILSRCLHKRLKIQGTPFHEPDRHMMTLTSFPPGIPQTVSNIWSRA
;
A
#
# COMPACT_ATOMS: atom_id res chain seq x y z
N MET A 1 45.44 -81.90 6.84
CA MET A 1 44.25 -81.44 6.08
C MET A 1 43.02 -81.84 6.85
N LEU A 2 42.46 -80.94 7.65
CA LEU A 2 41.21 -81.16 8.38
C LEU A 2 40.04 -80.92 7.41
N SER A 3 39.33 -81.99 7.07
CA SER A 3 38.12 -81.93 6.24
C SER A 3 37.02 -81.20 6.99
N PHE A 4 36.79 -79.93 6.65
CA PHE A 4 35.63 -79.19 7.14
C PHE A 4 34.36 -79.77 6.53
N ASN A 5 33.45 -80.19 7.42
CA ASN A 5 32.24 -80.95 7.12
C ASN A 5 31.27 -80.12 6.25
N LEU A 6 30.74 -80.73 5.18
CA LEU A 6 29.88 -80.08 4.18
C LEU A 6 28.59 -79.49 4.82
N SER A 7 28.14 -80.09 5.93
CA SER A 7 26.96 -79.64 6.68
C SER A 7 27.16 -78.28 7.35
N THR A 8 28.37 -77.97 7.82
CA THR A 8 28.66 -76.70 8.51
C THR A 8 28.61 -75.52 7.54
N ARG A 9 29.01 -75.72 6.27
CA ARG A 9 28.92 -74.70 5.22
C ARG A 9 27.47 -74.34 4.89
N GLN A 10 26.59 -75.33 4.83
CA GLN A 10 25.16 -75.10 4.55
C GLN A 10 24.48 -74.36 5.71
N ILE A 11 24.83 -74.70 6.96
CA ILE A 11 24.31 -74.03 8.15
C ILE A 11 24.77 -72.58 8.21
N ILE A 12 26.06 -72.31 7.98
CA ILE A 12 26.58 -70.93 7.96
C ILE A 12 25.95 -70.12 6.82
N ALA A 13 25.78 -70.70 5.64
CA ALA A 13 25.12 -70.02 4.51
C ALA A 13 23.64 -69.70 4.79
N LEU A 14 22.93 -70.59 5.50
CA LEU A 14 21.54 -70.38 5.92
C LEU A 14 21.44 -69.24 6.95
N PHE A 15 22.30 -69.23 7.96
CA PHE A 15 22.30 -68.17 8.97
C PHE A 15 22.73 -66.82 8.39
N SER A 16 23.71 -66.78 7.50
CA SER A 16 24.13 -65.55 6.83
C SER A 16 23.03 -65.00 5.91
N SER A 17 22.32 -65.87 5.19
CA SER A 17 21.19 -65.47 4.34
C SER A 17 20.03 -64.93 5.17
N ALA A 18 19.71 -65.57 6.30
CA ALA A 18 18.66 -65.13 7.22
C ALA A 18 19.01 -63.78 7.88
N ALA A 19 20.27 -63.60 8.30
CA ALA A 19 20.75 -62.34 8.86
C ALA A 19 20.71 -61.21 7.84
N PHE A 20 21.12 -61.47 6.58
CA PHE A 20 21.03 -60.50 5.50
C PHE A 20 19.59 -60.10 5.21
N LEU A 21 18.66 -61.07 5.16
CA LEU A 21 17.24 -60.80 4.97
C LEU A 21 16.66 -59.95 6.11
N ALA A 22 17.04 -60.24 7.37
CA ALA A 22 16.62 -59.46 8.52
C ALA A 22 17.17 -58.02 8.49
N ILE A 23 18.39 -57.81 8.00
CA ILE A 23 18.98 -56.47 7.85
C ILE A 23 18.25 -55.70 6.74
N VAL A 24 17.92 -56.34 5.61
CA VAL A 24 17.19 -55.71 4.50
C VAL A 24 15.77 -55.35 4.93
N VAL A 25 15.06 -56.24 5.63
CA VAL A 25 13.70 -55.97 6.14
C VAL A 25 13.74 -54.84 7.18
N ASN A 26 14.67 -54.86 8.13
CA ASN A 26 14.80 -53.76 9.10
C ASN A 26 15.21 -52.45 8.44
N SER A 27 16.04 -52.48 7.39
CA SER A 27 16.38 -51.28 6.61
C SER A 27 15.17 -50.75 5.85
N PHE A 28 14.32 -51.62 5.29
CA PHE A 28 13.06 -51.20 4.67
C PHE A 28 12.04 -50.67 5.70
N ILE A 29 12.03 -51.17 6.94
CA ILE A 29 11.19 -50.63 8.01
C ILE A 29 11.72 -49.27 8.50
N LEU A 30 13.04 -49.06 8.48
CA LEU A 30 13.67 -47.81 8.92
C LEU A 30 13.71 -46.72 7.84
N PHE A 31 13.73 -47.10 6.55
CA PHE A 31 13.93 -46.18 5.42
C PHE A 31 12.86 -46.28 4.32
N GLY A 32 11.92 -47.22 4.41
CA GLY A 32 10.75 -47.32 3.54
C GLY A 32 9.64 -46.39 4.04
N ALA A 33 9.01 -45.69 3.09
CA ALA A 33 8.05 -44.61 3.30
C ALA A 33 6.90 -44.93 4.29
N ASP A 34 6.44 -43.85 4.93
CA ASP A 34 5.26 -43.70 5.79
C ASP A 34 5.33 -44.20 7.23
N ALA A 35 6.15 -43.51 8.03
CA ALA A 35 5.82 -43.27 9.43
C ALA A 35 5.13 -41.91 9.56
N PRO A 36 3.81 -41.83 9.84
CA PRO A 36 3.22 -40.57 10.26
C PRO A 36 3.93 -40.14 11.55
N ARG A 37 4.46 -38.91 11.56
CA ARG A 37 4.97 -38.25 12.77
C ARG A 37 3.84 -38.07 13.78
N ARG A 38 3.45 -39.13 14.48
CA ARG A 38 2.81 -39.06 15.79
C ARG A 38 3.93 -39.10 16.82
N VAL A 39 4.46 -37.92 17.15
CA VAL A 39 5.22 -37.76 18.39
C VAL A 39 4.23 -37.99 19.53
N LEU A 40 4.33 -39.14 20.21
CA LEU A 40 3.69 -39.32 21.51
C LEU A 40 4.28 -38.28 22.47
N HIS A 41 3.51 -37.26 22.80
CA HIS A 41 3.78 -36.42 23.96
C HIS A 41 3.62 -37.28 25.23
N VAL A 42 4.74 -37.80 25.73
CA VAL A 42 4.82 -38.27 27.10
C VAL A 42 4.88 -37.02 27.98
N VAL A 43 3.76 -36.71 28.65
CA VAL A 43 3.69 -35.62 29.63
C VAL A 43 4.35 -36.11 30.92
N LEU A 44 5.57 -35.65 31.20
CA LEU A 44 6.13 -35.66 32.54
C LEU A 44 5.55 -34.45 33.31
N PRO A 45 4.93 -34.65 34.49
CA PRO A 45 4.38 -33.53 35.25
C PRO A 45 5.52 -32.77 35.94
N GLY A 46 5.64 -31.48 35.65
CA GLY A 46 6.32 -30.54 36.57
C GLY A 46 7.52 -29.74 36.06
N GLN A 47 7.60 -29.39 34.77
CA GLN A 47 8.52 -28.32 34.33
C GLN A 47 7.79 -27.29 33.48
N ALA A 48 7.96 -26.02 33.83
CA ALA A 48 7.45 -24.87 33.10
C ALA A 48 7.84 -25.00 31.62
N LYS A 49 6.87 -24.78 30.72
CA LYS A 49 7.08 -24.75 29.27
C LYS A 49 8.27 -23.81 28.98
N PRO A 50 9.37 -24.30 28.37
CA PRO A 50 10.32 -23.40 27.76
C PRO A 50 9.57 -22.62 26.67
N GLU A 51 9.79 -21.30 26.62
CA GLU A 51 9.37 -20.49 25.48
C GLU A 51 9.87 -21.17 24.20
N LEU A 52 8.96 -21.40 23.24
CA LEU A 52 9.28 -22.11 22.01
C LEU A 52 10.44 -21.35 21.33
N GLU A 53 11.61 -21.97 21.18
CA GLU A 53 12.67 -21.38 20.35
C GLU A 53 12.08 -21.20 18.94
N LEU A 54 11.85 -19.94 18.56
CA LEU A 54 11.32 -19.60 17.24
C LEU A 54 12.32 -20.12 16.19
N PRO A 55 11.85 -20.75 15.08
CA PRO A 55 12.72 -21.19 14.00
C PRO A 55 13.58 -20.02 13.52
N LYS A 56 14.91 -20.21 13.47
CA LYS A 56 15.83 -19.18 12.97
C LYS A 56 15.50 -18.88 11.50
N LEU A 57 15.37 -17.59 11.18
CA LEU A 57 15.18 -17.09 9.81
C LEU A 57 16.27 -17.69 8.90
N LYS A 58 15.93 -18.66 8.04
CA LYS A 58 16.83 -19.06 6.94
C LYS A 58 16.95 -17.91 5.96
N ASP A 59 18.15 -17.75 5.39
CA ASP A 59 18.45 -16.73 4.39
C ASP A 59 17.55 -16.87 3.15
N TRP A 60 16.94 -15.75 2.74
CA TRP A 60 16.00 -15.57 1.63
C TRP A 60 16.69 -15.50 0.26
N SER A 61 18.02 -15.47 0.24
CA SER A 61 18.85 -15.24 -0.95
C SER A 61 18.77 -16.34 -2.03
N ASN A 62 18.51 -17.60 -1.66
CA ASN A 62 18.66 -18.75 -2.58
C ASN A 62 17.53 -18.96 -3.61
N VAL A 63 16.43 -18.20 -3.55
CA VAL A 63 15.29 -18.37 -4.50
C VAL A 63 15.67 -18.00 -5.94
N ASN A 64 16.71 -17.18 -6.13
CA ASN A 64 17.14 -16.73 -7.47
C ASN A 64 18.12 -17.71 -8.15
N GLY A 65 18.56 -18.76 -7.45
CA GLY A 65 19.65 -19.63 -7.91
C GLY A 65 19.30 -20.56 -9.08
N ASP A 66 18.01 -20.80 -9.33
CA ASP A 66 17.55 -21.61 -10.47
C ASP A 66 16.06 -21.33 -10.76
N TYR A 67 15.77 -20.09 -11.17
CA TYR A 67 14.41 -19.61 -11.42
C TYR A 67 13.64 -20.48 -12.43
N ASP A 68 14.28 -20.80 -13.56
CA ASP A 68 13.66 -21.57 -14.64
C ASP A 68 13.52 -23.07 -14.32
N ALA A 69 14.36 -23.63 -13.46
CA ALA A 69 14.32 -25.07 -13.14
C ALA A 69 13.20 -25.47 -12.18
N ASN A 70 12.65 -24.52 -11.43
CA ASN A 70 11.62 -24.77 -10.40
C ASN A 70 10.21 -24.31 -10.81
N LEU A 71 10.09 -23.57 -11.93
CA LEU A 71 8.79 -23.20 -12.48
C LEU A 71 8.12 -24.40 -13.13
N VAL A 72 6.85 -24.62 -12.80
CA VAL A 72 6.05 -25.65 -13.45
C VAL A 72 5.45 -25.05 -14.72
N ASN A 73 5.95 -25.45 -15.88
CA ASN A 73 5.40 -25.03 -17.17
C ASN A 73 4.35 -26.04 -17.66
N ASP A 74 3.16 -25.99 -17.07
CA ASP A 74 2.03 -26.88 -17.38
C ASP A 74 0.92 -26.22 -18.22
N GLN A 75 1.15 -24.99 -18.70
CA GLN A 75 0.16 -24.17 -19.41
C GLN A 75 -1.07 -23.77 -18.56
N HIS A 76 -1.00 -23.87 -17.22
CA HIS A 76 -2.07 -23.39 -16.36
C HIS A 76 -2.32 -21.89 -16.57
N PRO A 77 -3.58 -21.41 -16.61
CA PRO A 77 -3.89 -20.00 -16.84
C PRO A 77 -3.22 -19.02 -15.87
N VAL A 78 -3.05 -19.40 -14.60
CA VAL A 78 -2.31 -18.57 -13.61
C VAL A 78 -0.83 -18.45 -13.96
N HIS A 79 -0.19 -19.54 -14.38
CA HIS A 79 1.20 -19.52 -14.78
C HIS A 79 1.43 -18.53 -15.93
N GLN A 80 0.51 -18.51 -16.91
CA GLN A 80 0.57 -17.53 -18.01
C GLN A 80 0.51 -16.08 -17.50
N ARG A 81 -0.34 -15.78 -16.49
CA ARG A 81 -0.42 -14.44 -15.90
C ARG A 81 0.87 -14.03 -15.22
N ILE A 82 1.52 -14.95 -14.51
CA ILE A 82 2.80 -14.68 -13.84
C ILE A 82 3.87 -14.36 -14.88
N VAL A 83 4.04 -15.20 -15.90
CA VAL A 83 5.04 -15.00 -16.96
C VAL A 83 4.81 -13.69 -17.74
N GLU A 84 3.56 -13.39 -18.10
CA GLU A 84 3.21 -12.15 -18.80
C GLU A 84 3.55 -10.90 -17.98
N ASN A 85 3.22 -10.91 -16.69
CA ASN A 85 3.44 -9.77 -15.81
C ASN A 85 4.91 -9.62 -15.37
N ASP A 86 5.67 -10.71 -15.33
CA ASP A 86 7.11 -10.67 -15.08
C ASP A 86 7.86 -9.96 -16.21
N ALA A 87 7.56 -10.31 -17.46
CA ALA A 87 8.16 -9.62 -18.60
C ALA A 87 7.80 -8.13 -18.63
N LEU A 88 6.57 -7.79 -18.23
CA LEU A 88 6.11 -6.40 -18.10
C LEU A 88 6.87 -5.66 -16.99
N TRP A 89 7.08 -6.33 -15.85
CA TRP A 89 7.81 -5.81 -14.70
C TRP A 89 9.29 -5.53 -15.01
N ASP A 90 9.96 -6.41 -15.74
CA ASP A 90 11.34 -6.20 -16.17
C ASP A 90 11.47 -4.95 -17.05
N ARG A 91 10.57 -4.77 -18.02
CA ARG A 91 10.53 -3.56 -18.86
C ARG A 91 10.24 -2.31 -18.02
N TYR A 92 9.35 -2.40 -17.02
CA TYR A 92 9.03 -1.28 -16.13
C TYR A 92 10.26 -0.84 -15.34
N GLN A 93 10.99 -1.78 -14.75
CA GLN A 93 12.21 -1.49 -14.01
C GLN A 93 13.29 -0.90 -14.93
N GLU A 94 13.50 -1.47 -16.12
CA GLU A 94 14.47 -0.97 -17.09
C GLU A 94 14.17 0.48 -17.48
N LYS A 95 12.91 0.75 -17.87
CA LYS A 95 12.46 2.10 -18.26
C LYS A 95 12.55 3.09 -17.10
N GLY A 96 12.07 2.70 -15.92
CA GLY A 96 12.13 3.53 -14.73
C GLY A 96 13.55 3.88 -14.32
N LYS A 97 14.48 2.91 -14.37
CA LYS A 97 15.90 3.13 -14.11
C LYS A 97 16.53 4.04 -15.15
N ALA A 98 16.24 3.84 -16.44
CA ALA A 98 16.77 4.67 -17.52
C ALA A 98 16.36 6.15 -17.37
N ILE A 99 15.10 6.41 -17.00
CA ILE A 99 14.62 7.78 -16.80
C ILE A 99 15.18 8.38 -15.52
N SER A 100 15.35 7.58 -14.47
CA SER A 100 15.82 8.04 -13.16
C SER A 100 17.35 8.15 -13.05
N GLN A 101 18.10 8.00 -14.15
CA GLN A 101 19.57 8.03 -14.12
C GLN A 101 20.15 9.36 -13.63
N ASN A 102 19.55 10.48 -14.02
CA ASN A 102 20.03 11.82 -13.71
C ASN A 102 18.88 12.83 -13.76
N PHE A 103 19.10 14.03 -13.21
CA PHE A 103 18.05 15.03 -13.11
C PHE A 103 17.61 15.54 -14.47
N SER A 104 18.56 15.71 -15.40
CA SER A 104 18.25 16.19 -16.75
C SER A 104 17.25 15.29 -17.48
N SER A 105 17.43 13.97 -17.40
CA SER A 105 16.51 12.98 -17.96
C SER A 105 15.11 13.10 -17.36
N ILE A 106 15.00 13.28 -16.03
CA ILE A 106 13.70 13.45 -15.35
C ILE A 106 12.99 14.72 -15.83
N VAL A 107 13.71 15.84 -15.93
CA VAL A 107 13.14 17.13 -16.37
C VAL A 107 12.70 17.08 -17.84
N LEU A 108 13.52 16.49 -18.72
CA LEU A 108 13.18 16.33 -20.13
C LEU A 108 11.96 15.43 -20.32
N ASN A 109 11.89 14.30 -19.60
CA ASN A 109 10.73 13.41 -19.64
C ASN A 109 9.47 14.09 -19.09
N TYR A 110 9.59 14.84 -18.00
CA TYR A 110 8.47 15.62 -17.46
C TYR A 110 7.88 16.58 -18.50
N ARG A 111 8.74 17.36 -19.17
CA ARG A 111 8.32 18.31 -20.21
C ARG A 111 7.69 17.62 -21.41
N ALA A 112 8.32 16.55 -21.89
CA ALA A 112 7.82 15.78 -23.02
C ALA A 112 6.44 15.18 -22.73
N ARG A 113 6.22 14.73 -21.49
CA ARG A 113 4.96 14.10 -21.07
C ARG A 113 3.85 15.12 -20.82
N TYR A 114 4.13 16.18 -20.09
CA TYR A 114 3.11 17.08 -19.57
C TYR A 114 3.01 18.41 -20.32
N GLY A 115 3.92 18.69 -21.25
CA GLY A 115 3.94 19.94 -22.01
C GLY A 115 4.18 21.18 -21.15
N ARG A 116 4.73 21.01 -19.94
CA ARG A 116 4.97 22.08 -18.96
C ARG A 116 6.34 21.88 -18.30
N ASN A 117 6.89 22.97 -17.77
CA ASN A 117 8.03 22.90 -16.86
C ASN A 117 7.62 22.20 -15.55
N PRO A 118 8.54 21.49 -14.86
CA PRO A 118 8.29 21.04 -13.49
C PRO A 118 7.97 22.21 -12.55
N PRO A 119 7.33 21.99 -11.38
CA PRO A 119 6.98 23.06 -10.46
C PRO A 119 8.23 23.75 -9.88
N PRO A 120 8.10 24.94 -9.27
CA PRO A 120 9.21 25.54 -8.55
C PRO A 120 9.80 24.60 -7.49
N HIS A 121 11.09 24.72 -7.23
CA HIS A 121 11.86 23.87 -6.29
C HIS A 121 11.97 22.38 -6.67
N PHE A 122 11.72 22.03 -7.93
CA PHE A 122 11.86 20.65 -8.41
C PHE A 122 13.28 20.07 -8.22
N ASP A 123 14.31 20.91 -8.31
CA ASP A 123 15.70 20.53 -8.06
C ASP A 123 15.97 20.17 -6.59
N ARG A 124 15.25 20.79 -5.66
CA ARG A 124 15.34 20.47 -4.22
C ARG A 124 14.64 19.14 -3.94
N TRP A 125 13.48 18.92 -4.53
CA TRP A 125 12.79 17.64 -4.48
C TRP A 125 13.65 16.49 -5.01
N TYR A 126 14.32 16.67 -6.15
CA TYR A 126 15.22 15.65 -6.69
C TYR A 126 16.36 15.30 -5.74
N LYS A 127 17.03 16.31 -5.15
CA LYS A 127 18.07 16.09 -4.13
C LYS A 127 17.52 15.34 -2.92
N PHE A 128 16.35 15.75 -2.44
CA PHE A 128 15.67 15.11 -1.31
C PHE A 128 15.31 13.63 -1.59
N ALA A 129 14.84 13.32 -2.79
CA ALA A 129 14.52 11.95 -3.23
C ALA A 129 15.79 11.09 -3.36
N ARG A 130 16.88 11.67 -3.87
CA ARG A 130 18.18 11.02 -3.96
C ARG A 130 18.76 10.68 -2.59
N ASP A 131 18.75 11.63 -1.65
CA ASP A 131 19.28 11.44 -0.31
C ASP A 131 18.52 10.34 0.46
N ARG A 132 17.28 10.06 0.06
CA ARG A 132 16.40 8.99 0.56
C ARG A 132 16.50 7.67 -0.18
N ASN A 133 17.34 7.60 -1.22
CA ASN A 133 17.51 6.41 -2.06
C ASN A 133 16.17 5.93 -2.66
N VAL A 134 15.37 6.82 -3.23
CA VAL A 134 14.15 6.43 -3.98
C VAL A 134 14.56 5.69 -5.25
N GLU A 135 13.95 4.52 -5.50
CA GLU A 135 14.34 3.63 -6.60
C GLU A 135 14.01 4.21 -7.99
N ILE A 136 12.81 4.80 -8.16
CA ILE A 136 12.33 5.37 -9.41
C ILE A 136 11.83 6.78 -9.13
N MET A 137 12.46 7.77 -9.77
CA MET A 137 12.19 9.20 -9.56
C MET A 137 11.49 9.86 -10.76
N GLY A 138 11.53 9.24 -11.95
CA GLY A 138 10.89 9.81 -13.14
C GLY A 138 9.50 9.26 -13.43
N ASP A 139 8.68 10.07 -14.13
CA ASP A 139 7.39 9.65 -14.67
C ASP A 139 7.51 9.10 -16.09
N PHE A 140 6.69 8.09 -16.40
CA PHE A 140 6.65 7.44 -17.71
C PHE A 140 5.38 6.60 -17.88
N SER A 141 5.07 6.22 -19.12
CA SER A 141 4.09 5.19 -19.45
C SER A 141 4.83 4.02 -20.08
N MET A 142 4.36 2.80 -19.87
CA MET A 142 4.95 1.63 -20.53
C MET A 142 4.59 1.58 -22.01
N GLU A 143 3.31 1.33 -22.30
CA GLU A 143 2.75 1.20 -23.65
C GLU A 143 1.42 1.97 -23.71
N GLU A 144 1.07 2.50 -24.87
CA GLU A 144 -0.21 3.18 -25.09
C GLU A 144 -1.37 2.21 -24.79
N GLY A 145 -2.32 2.64 -23.97
CA GLY A 145 -3.45 1.80 -23.55
C GLY A 145 -3.16 0.76 -22.45
N SER A 146 -1.90 0.58 -22.01
CA SER A 146 -1.59 -0.34 -20.89
C SER A 146 -2.12 0.15 -19.54
N GLY A 147 -2.28 1.47 -19.37
CA GLY A 147 -2.61 2.09 -18.09
C GLY A 147 -1.53 1.92 -17.02
N ILE A 148 -0.34 1.47 -17.39
CA ILE A 148 0.80 1.29 -16.49
C ILE A 148 1.70 2.52 -16.59
N VAL A 149 1.86 3.15 -15.44
CA VAL A 149 2.43 4.49 -15.30
C VAL A 149 3.51 4.55 -14.23
N GLY A 150 4.31 5.61 -14.29
CA GLY A 150 5.35 5.91 -13.33
C GLY A 150 4.80 6.24 -11.94
N PRO A 151 5.68 6.23 -10.92
CA PRO A 151 5.28 6.31 -9.52
C PRO A 151 4.73 7.68 -9.06
N PHE A 152 4.83 8.74 -9.86
CA PHE A 152 4.26 10.07 -9.56
C PHE A 152 3.15 10.49 -10.51
N GLU A 153 2.84 9.71 -11.55
CA GLU A 153 1.82 10.09 -12.53
C GLU A 153 0.42 10.23 -11.93
N GLN A 154 0.10 9.44 -10.90
CA GLN A 154 -1.15 9.57 -10.15
C GLN A 154 -1.33 10.98 -9.58
N ILE A 155 -0.26 11.67 -9.17
CA ILE A 155 -0.32 13.07 -8.71
C ILE A 155 -0.82 13.97 -9.84
N THR A 156 -0.28 13.79 -11.04
CA THR A 156 -0.69 14.59 -12.20
C THR A 156 -2.12 14.27 -12.61
N ASP A 157 -2.52 13.00 -12.61
CA ASP A 157 -3.89 12.59 -12.94
C ASP A 157 -4.92 13.21 -11.98
N ASP A 158 -4.56 13.31 -10.69
CA ASP A 158 -5.41 13.91 -9.66
C ASP A 158 -5.48 15.43 -9.77
N LEU A 159 -4.36 16.07 -10.11
CA LEU A 159 -4.25 17.53 -10.11
C LEU A 159 -4.61 18.18 -11.44
N ARG A 160 -4.51 17.46 -12.57
CA ARG A 160 -4.69 18.08 -13.90
C ARG A 160 -6.07 18.75 -14.10
N PRO A 161 -7.21 18.23 -13.61
CA PRO A 161 -8.50 18.91 -13.77
C PRO A 161 -8.53 20.31 -13.15
N PHE A 162 -7.73 20.56 -12.10
CA PHE A 162 -7.70 21.85 -11.40
C PHE A 162 -7.04 22.99 -12.19
N TRP A 163 -6.34 22.70 -13.30
CA TRP A 163 -5.91 23.76 -14.24
C TRP A 163 -7.10 24.43 -14.93
N GLY A 164 -8.26 23.76 -15.01
CA GLY A 164 -9.51 24.35 -15.50
C GLY A 164 -10.23 25.24 -14.49
N VAL A 165 -9.73 25.34 -13.25
CA VAL A 165 -10.34 26.12 -12.16
C VAL A 165 -9.45 27.31 -11.80
N ASP A 166 -10.08 28.45 -11.50
CA ASP A 166 -9.37 29.65 -11.03
C ASP A 166 -8.64 29.35 -9.70
N PRO A 167 -7.32 29.62 -9.58
CA PRO A 167 -6.55 29.39 -8.37
C PRO A 167 -7.20 29.94 -7.09
N LYS A 168 -7.84 31.11 -7.16
CA LYS A 168 -8.51 31.75 -6.01
C LYS A 168 -9.70 30.91 -5.51
N VAL A 169 -10.43 30.26 -6.42
CA VAL A 169 -11.53 29.36 -6.05
C VAL A 169 -10.99 28.13 -5.32
N ILE A 170 -9.89 27.56 -5.82
CA ILE A 170 -9.23 26.40 -5.20
C ILE A 170 -8.79 26.73 -3.77
N ARG A 171 -8.07 27.86 -3.59
CA ARG A 171 -7.64 28.36 -2.27
C ARG A 171 -8.84 28.60 -1.35
N SER A 172 -9.90 29.21 -1.88
CA SER A 172 -11.10 29.49 -1.10
C SER A 172 -11.76 28.22 -0.58
N LEU A 173 -11.88 27.18 -1.40
CA LEU A 173 -12.49 25.90 -1.03
C LEU A 173 -11.61 25.19 0.02
N ALA A 174 -10.32 24.99 -0.28
CA ALA A 174 -9.39 24.29 0.60
C ALA A 174 -9.30 24.95 2.00
N GLY A 175 -9.28 26.28 2.04
CA GLY A 175 -9.20 27.03 3.30
C GLY A 175 -10.46 27.03 4.15
N ARG A 176 -11.63 26.61 3.64
CA ARG A 176 -12.93 26.85 4.33
C ARG A 176 -13.86 25.66 4.44
N MET A 177 -13.66 24.59 3.66
CA MET A 177 -14.48 23.37 3.76
C MET A 177 -14.40 22.67 5.13
N HIS A 178 -13.40 22.99 5.96
CA HIS A 178 -13.31 22.43 7.32
C HIS A 178 -14.18 23.17 8.36
N VAL A 179 -14.74 24.34 8.02
CA VAL A 179 -15.44 25.23 8.98
C VAL A 179 -16.70 24.55 9.53
N THR A 180 -17.41 23.82 8.68
CA THR A 180 -18.64 23.11 9.04
C THR A 180 -18.27 21.73 9.57
N ARG A 181 -18.42 21.53 10.89
CA ARG A 181 -17.97 20.31 11.59
C ARG A 181 -18.60 19.04 11.01
N GLU A 182 -19.86 19.12 10.58
CA GLU A 182 -20.64 18.03 10.00
C GLU A 182 -20.03 17.50 8.70
N GLN A 183 -19.22 18.31 8.00
CA GLN A 183 -18.57 17.89 6.75
C GLN A 183 -17.44 16.88 6.98
N GLU A 184 -16.92 16.80 8.21
CA GLU A 184 -15.84 15.89 8.62
C GLU A 184 -14.58 16.04 7.74
N ILE A 185 -14.16 17.30 7.58
CA ILE A 185 -12.97 17.70 6.83
C ILE A 185 -11.99 18.35 7.81
N ARG A 186 -10.71 17.98 7.73
CA ARG A 186 -9.62 18.60 8.48
C ARG A 186 -8.93 19.65 7.61
N GLY A 187 -8.60 20.80 8.19
CA GLY A 187 -7.80 21.84 7.53
C GLY A 187 -6.36 21.80 8.00
N VAL A 188 -5.41 21.81 7.05
CA VAL A 188 -3.98 22.00 7.29
C VAL A 188 -3.55 23.30 6.64
N HIS A 189 -2.98 24.20 7.44
CA HIS A 189 -2.56 25.52 6.98
C HIS A 189 -1.04 25.66 7.06
N ILE A 190 -0.40 25.94 5.93
CA ILE A 190 1.06 26.13 5.82
C ILE A 190 1.33 27.61 5.58
N ARG A 191 2.15 28.23 6.44
CA ARG A 191 2.57 29.63 6.33
C ARG A 191 4.05 29.75 6.63
N ASP A 192 4.77 30.56 5.85
CA ASP A 192 6.18 30.89 6.07
C ASP A 192 7.07 29.64 6.25
N GLY A 193 6.79 28.60 5.47
CA GLY A 193 7.55 27.34 5.50
C GLY A 193 7.32 26.49 6.76
N ALA A 194 6.19 26.65 7.45
CA ALA A 194 5.81 25.84 8.61
C ALA A 194 4.29 25.54 8.64
N VAL A 195 3.91 24.45 9.30
CA VAL A 195 2.49 24.16 9.60
C VAL A 195 2.03 25.10 10.71
N SER A 196 1.27 26.13 10.34
CA SER A 196 0.84 27.22 11.22
C SER A 196 -0.31 26.79 12.12
N SER A 197 -1.30 26.06 11.59
CA SER A 197 -2.45 25.58 12.35
C SER A 197 -3.06 24.31 11.77
N LEU A 198 -3.72 23.55 12.64
CA LEU A 198 -4.60 22.42 12.32
C LEU A 198 -5.96 22.68 12.98
N THR A 199 -7.04 22.42 12.27
CA THR A 199 -8.39 22.83 12.71
C THR A 199 -8.95 22.00 13.89
N GLN A 200 -8.24 20.96 14.31
CA GLN A 200 -8.52 20.13 15.49
C GLN A 200 -7.32 20.06 16.47
N GLY A 201 -6.36 20.99 16.37
CA GLY A 201 -5.14 20.97 17.19
C GLY A 201 -4.12 19.93 16.74
N LYS A 202 -2.84 20.12 17.10
CA LYS A 202 -1.72 19.25 16.67
C LYS A 202 -1.73 17.87 17.34
N ASP A 203 -2.32 17.77 18.52
CA ASP A 203 -2.32 16.55 19.33
C ASP A 203 -3.35 15.50 18.86
N GLU A 204 -4.37 15.89 18.08
CA GLU A 204 -5.44 14.98 17.65
C GLU A 204 -5.14 14.23 16.33
N TRP A 205 -4.22 14.73 15.51
CA TRP A 205 -3.84 14.11 14.22
C TRP A 205 -2.48 14.62 13.71
N PRO A 206 -1.38 14.19 14.33
CA PRO A 206 -0.05 14.70 13.98
C PRO A 206 0.47 14.13 12.64
N ALA A 207 -0.06 12.98 12.18
CA ALA A 207 0.46 12.20 11.06
C ALA A 207 0.80 13.02 9.81
N PHE A 208 -0.14 13.84 9.34
CA PHE A 208 0.04 14.63 8.12
C PHE A 208 1.11 15.71 8.31
N ALA A 209 1.07 16.42 9.43
CA ALA A 209 2.05 17.45 9.75
C ALA A 209 3.46 16.87 9.93
N GLU A 210 3.58 15.71 10.59
CA GLU A 210 4.83 14.97 10.73
C GLU A 210 5.40 14.53 9.39
N MET A 211 4.55 14.01 8.48
CA MET A 211 4.97 13.51 7.17
C MET A 211 5.58 14.61 6.29
N ILE A 212 5.14 15.87 6.46
CA ILE A 212 5.64 16.99 5.65
C ILE A 212 6.75 17.79 6.35
N GLN A 213 7.01 17.53 7.63
CA GLN A 213 7.88 18.35 8.48
C GLN A 213 9.33 18.47 7.95
N SER A 214 9.82 17.45 7.25
CA SER A 214 11.21 17.41 6.74
C SER A 214 11.46 18.30 5.52
N PHE A 215 10.40 18.72 4.81
CA PHE A 215 10.48 19.54 3.59
C PHE A 215 9.53 20.75 3.58
N VAL A 216 8.71 20.95 4.61
CA VAL A 216 7.72 22.05 4.68
C VAL A 216 8.29 23.45 4.40
N LYS A 217 9.57 23.68 4.73
CA LYS A 217 10.29 24.94 4.45
C LYS A 217 10.43 25.27 2.96
N ASP A 218 10.30 24.27 2.10
CA ASP A 218 10.42 24.40 0.65
C ASP A 218 9.04 24.57 -0.04
N LEU A 219 7.95 24.51 0.73
CA LEU A 219 6.58 24.68 0.24
C LEU A 219 6.15 26.15 0.29
N PRO A 220 5.27 26.61 -0.63
CA PRO A 220 4.62 27.90 -0.51
C PRO A 220 3.53 27.91 0.56
N ASP A 221 2.98 29.08 0.84
CA ASP A 221 1.79 29.21 1.66
C ASP A 221 0.60 28.52 0.97
N MET A 222 -0.07 27.62 1.67
CA MET A 222 -1.21 26.87 1.14
C MET A 222 -2.17 26.41 2.22
N ASP A 223 -3.41 26.12 1.81
CA ASP A 223 -4.41 25.45 2.63
C ASP A 223 -4.75 24.11 2.01
N ILE A 224 -4.90 23.09 2.85
CA ILE A 224 -5.17 21.72 2.42
C ILE A 224 -6.40 21.20 3.18
N ALA A 225 -7.41 20.75 2.44
CA ALA A 225 -8.58 20.09 3.00
C ALA A 225 -8.40 18.58 2.93
N VAL A 226 -8.45 17.91 4.08
CA VAL A 226 -8.23 16.47 4.19
C VAL A 226 -9.51 15.78 4.62
N ASN A 227 -9.94 14.80 3.84
CA ASN A 227 -11.10 13.96 4.12
C ASN A 227 -10.84 13.11 5.37
N LYS A 228 -11.74 13.17 6.34
CA LYS A 228 -11.68 12.32 7.55
C LYS A 228 -12.43 11.00 7.35
N ARG A 229 -13.25 10.87 6.31
CA ARG A 229 -14.03 9.66 6.04
C ARG A 229 -13.21 8.65 5.23
N SER A 230 -13.58 7.38 5.37
CA SER A 230 -13.01 6.23 4.64
C SER A 230 -13.31 6.23 3.14
N LYS A 231 -14.40 6.88 2.72
CA LYS A 231 -14.90 6.90 1.35
C LYS A 231 -14.55 8.21 0.64
N PRO A 232 -14.31 8.17 -0.68
CA PRO A 232 -14.05 9.36 -1.50
C PRO A 232 -15.28 10.28 -1.56
N ARG A 233 -15.05 11.55 -1.93
CA ARG A 233 -16.00 12.65 -1.73
C ARG A 233 -16.39 13.37 -3.02
N VAL A 234 -15.59 13.25 -4.08
CA VAL A 234 -15.76 14.03 -5.31
C VAL A 234 -16.01 13.10 -6.48
N THR A 235 -17.14 13.31 -7.17
CA THR A 235 -17.51 12.55 -8.38
C THR A 235 -17.95 13.55 -9.46
N VAL A 236 -16.99 14.12 -10.18
CA VAL A 236 -17.29 15.13 -11.19
C VAL A 236 -17.98 14.47 -12.40
N PRO A 237 -19.13 14.97 -12.87
CA PRO A 237 -19.78 14.44 -14.06
C PRO A 237 -18.84 14.42 -15.26
N TRP A 238 -18.94 13.38 -16.09
CA TRP A 238 -17.98 13.13 -17.16
C TRP A 238 -17.81 14.35 -18.09
N VAL A 239 -18.91 14.96 -18.52
CA VAL A 239 -18.90 16.11 -19.42
C VAL A 239 -18.13 17.29 -18.80
N GLU A 240 -18.42 17.62 -17.54
CA GLU A 240 -17.74 18.71 -16.83
C GLU A 240 -16.25 18.43 -16.65
N LEU A 241 -15.89 17.18 -16.31
CA LEU A 241 -14.50 16.77 -16.20
C LEU A 241 -13.76 16.92 -17.54
N GLN A 242 -14.37 16.54 -18.66
CA GLN A 242 -13.77 16.70 -19.99
C GLN A 242 -13.56 18.18 -20.36
N GLU A 243 -14.46 19.08 -19.96
CA GLU A 243 -14.29 20.53 -20.17
C GLU A 243 -13.09 21.10 -19.39
N LEU A 244 -12.94 20.68 -18.14
CA LEU A 244 -11.79 21.04 -17.30
C LEU A 244 -10.47 20.51 -17.89
N LEU A 245 -10.46 19.26 -18.35
CA LEU A 245 -9.29 18.64 -18.98
C LEU A 245 -8.94 19.31 -20.32
N LYS A 246 -9.93 19.70 -21.12
CA LYS A 246 -9.70 20.47 -22.35
C LYS A 246 -9.06 21.82 -22.06
N THR A 247 -9.47 22.48 -20.97
CA THR A 247 -8.86 23.74 -20.51
C THR A 247 -7.41 23.52 -20.05
N GLU A 248 -7.15 22.42 -19.33
CA GLU A 248 -5.79 22.03 -18.93
C GLU A 248 -4.89 21.80 -20.15
N GLU A 249 -5.34 21.04 -21.13
CA GLU A 249 -4.59 20.74 -22.35
C GLU A 249 -4.28 22.01 -23.16
N GLY A 250 -5.27 22.91 -23.29
CA GLY A 250 -5.12 24.17 -24.00
C GLY A 250 -4.17 25.17 -23.32
N SER A 251 -3.90 25.02 -22.01
CA SER A 251 -3.00 25.89 -21.26
C SER A 251 -1.55 25.37 -21.17
N ARG A 252 -1.23 24.23 -21.79
CA ARG A 252 0.15 23.68 -21.85
C ARG A 252 1.02 24.51 -22.78
N VAL A 253 1.55 25.63 -22.29
CA VAL A 253 2.42 26.53 -23.05
C VAL A 253 3.75 26.70 -22.31
N SER A 254 4.86 26.57 -23.03
CA SER A 254 6.17 26.94 -22.51
C SER A 254 6.38 28.43 -22.73
N THR A 255 6.35 29.23 -21.66
CA THR A 255 6.65 30.66 -21.73
C THR A 255 8.16 30.90 -21.69
N GLU A 256 8.64 31.98 -22.31
CA GLU A 256 10.07 32.31 -22.38
C GLU A 256 10.63 32.87 -21.05
N HIS A 257 9.76 33.18 -20.08
CA HIS A 257 10.11 33.82 -18.82
C HIS A 257 9.55 33.06 -17.62
N ILE A 258 10.19 31.95 -17.30
CA ILE A 258 9.79 31.07 -16.20
C ILE A 258 10.57 31.41 -14.94
N LYS A 259 9.85 31.69 -13.84
CA LYS A 259 10.43 31.93 -12.51
C LYS A 259 10.46 30.65 -11.70
N ASN A 260 11.63 30.26 -11.19
CA ASN A 260 11.76 29.13 -10.27
C ASN A 260 11.54 29.56 -8.80
N GLU A 261 10.39 30.19 -8.55
CA GLU A 261 9.94 30.62 -7.22
C GLU A 261 8.40 30.64 -7.20
N PHE A 262 7.83 30.45 -6.01
CA PHE A 262 6.39 30.60 -5.78
C PHE A 262 6.05 32.06 -5.49
N SER A 263 4.83 32.47 -5.84
CA SER A 263 4.30 33.79 -5.47
C SER A 263 4.17 33.91 -3.95
N LYS A 264 4.32 35.14 -3.46
CA LYS A 264 4.14 35.47 -2.04
C LYS A 264 2.80 36.17 -1.84
N HIS A 265 2.23 36.03 -0.64
CA HIS A 265 1.00 36.73 -0.23
C HIS A 265 -0.21 36.45 -1.14
N LEU A 266 -0.47 35.16 -1.42
CA LEU A 266 -1.61 34.73 -2.23
C LEU A 266 -2.94 35.13 -1.55
N PRO A 267 -3.86 35.81 -2.27
CA PRO A 267 -5.15 36.19 -1.69
C PRO A 267 -6.08 34.99 -1.54
N GLY A 268 -6.93 35.00 -0.51
CA GLY A 268 -7.98 33.99 -0.33
C GLY A 268 -7.56 32.77 0.50
N LEU A 269 -6.29 32.70 0.93
CA LEU A 269 -5.85 31.77 1.95
C LEU A 269 -6.58 32.00 3.28
N TRP A 270 -6.65 30.97 4.12
CA TRP A 270 -7.28 31.01 5.43
C TRP A 270 -6.51 31.94 6.38
N GLU A 271 -7.26 32.80 7.07
CA GLU A 271 -6.82 33.60 8.20
C GLU A 271 -7.94 33.56 9.24
N ASP A 272 -7.63 33.59 10.54
CA ASP A 272 -8.64 33.43 11.60
C ASP A 272 -9.73 34.52 11.57
N ALA A 273 -9.41 35.70 11.03
CA ALA A 273 -10.33 36.82 10.88
C ALA A 273 -11.06 36.84 9.52
N ALA A 274 -10.73 35.93 8.59
CA ALA A 274 -11.29 35.93 7.24
C ALA A 274 -12.76 35.48 7.21
N PRO A 275 -13.54 35.87 6.17
CA PRO A 275 -14.86 35.31 5.93
C PRO A 275 -14.80 33.79 5.86
N LYS A 276 -15.72 33.14 6.57
CA LYS A 276 -15.78 31.68 6.69
C LYS A 276 -16.45 30.99 5.50
N GLU A 277 -17.18 31.75 4.70
CA GLU A 277 -17.90 31.26 3.51
C GLU A 277 -16.95 31.09 2.33
N THR A 278 -17.12 30.00 1.60
CA THR A 278 -16.42 29.76 0.34
C THR A 278 -16.91 30.74 -0.73
N VAL A 279 -16.01 31.12 -1.65
CA VAL A 279 -16.37 31.96 -2.81
C VAL A 279 -17.36 31.25 -3.74
N VAL A 280 -17.34 29.92 -3.74
CA VAL A 280 -18.28 29.05 -4.46
C VAL A 280 -18.73 27.95 -3.51
N ASP A 281 -20.02 27.61 -3.52
CA ASP A 281 -20.55 26.49 -2.73
C ASP A 281 -19.94 25.16 -3.20
N PRO A 282 -19.36 24.33 -2.30
CA PRO A 282 -18.93 22.98 -2.63
C PRO A 282 -20.08 22.07 -3.11
N GLU A 283 -21.34 22.41 -2.88
CA GLU A 283 -22.53 21.64 -3.29
C GLU A 283 -22.57 20.23 -2.68
N TRP A 284 -22.21 20.11 -1.40
CA TRP A 284 -22.28 18.84 -0.66
C TRP A 284 -23.70 18.28 -0.63
N LYS A 285 -23.85 17.02 -1.04
CA LYS A 285 -25.09 16.25 -0.97
C LYS A 285 -24.85 15.00 -0.15
N ASP A 286 -25.70 14.75 0.84
CA ASP A 286 -25.69 13.48 1.55
C ASP A 286 -26.36 12.42 0.68
N ILE A 287 -25.56 11.46 0.21
CA ILE A 287 -26.04 10.31 -0.57
C ILE A 287 -26.06 9.04 0.27
N SER A 288 -25.97 9.16 1.60
CA SER A 288 -26.06 8.02 2.50
C SER A 288 -27.38 7.27 2.28
N GLY A 289 -27.30 5.95 2.14
CA GLY A 289 -28.47 5.11 1.89
C GLY A 289 -28.95 5.09 0.43
N LEU A 290 -28.22 5.72 -0.50
CA LEU A 290 -28.49 5.62 -1.94
C LEU A 290 -27.45 4.72 -2.61
N PRO A 291 -27.83 3.86 -3.58
CA PRO A 291 -26.87 3.06 -4.34
C PRO A 291 -25.81 3.94 -4.99
N TYR A 292 -24.53 3.73 -4.69
CA TYR A 292 -23.45 4.62 -5.14
C TYR A 292 -23.34 4.68 -6.67
N MET A 293 -23.77 3.63 -7.36
CA MET A 293 -23.76 3.59 -8.82
C MET A 293 -24.66 4.67 -9.46
N SER A 294 -25.66 5.21 -8.75
CA SER A 294 -26.43 6.36 -9.28
C SER A 294 -25.54 7.60 -9.44
N THR A 295 -24.61 7.81 -8.51
CA THR A 295 -23.63 8.90 -8.55
C THR A 295 -22.47 8.56 -9.48
N ALA A 296 -21.94 7.33 -9.42
CA ALA A 296 -20.83 6.90 -10.27
C ALA A 296 -21.16 6.94 -11.78
N LYS A 297 -22.41 6.62 -12.15
CA LYS A 297 -22.89 6.65 -13.54
C LYS A 297 -22.68 8.01 -14.20
N GLU A 298 -22.85 9.11 -13.46
CA GLU A 298 -22.68 10.47 -13.99
C GLU A 298 -21.23 10.81 -14.35
N ALA A 299 -20.27 10.20 -13.66
CA ALA A 299 -18.84 10.35 -13.94
C ALA A 299 -18.31 9.39 -15.02
N CYS A 300 -19.16 8.52 -15.56
CA CYS A 300 -18.77 7.58 -16.61
C CYS A 300 -18.95 8.14 -18.02
N PRO A 301 -18.10 7.73 -18.99
CA PRO A 301 -18.27 8.08 -20.40
C PRO A 301 -19.68 7.81 -20.92
N PRO A 302 -20.28 8.68 -21.77
CA PRO A 302 -21.64 8.49 -22.28
C PRO A 302 -21.85 7.19 -23.09
N ASP A 303 -20.79 6.64 -23.68
CA ASP A 303 -20.82 5.37 -24.42
C ASP A 303 -20.61 4.14 -23.51
N SER A 304 -20.41 4.35 -22.21
CA SER A 304 -20.27 3.26 -21.24
C SER A 304 -21.58 2.48 -21.10
N LEU A 305 -21.46 1.18 -20.86
CA LEU A 305 -22.60 0.28 -20.69
C LEU A 305 -23.44 0.60 -19.44
N VAL A 306 -22.89 1.35 -18.48
CA VAL A 306 -23.65 1.85 -17.32
C VAL A 306 -24.82 2.78 -17.69
N HIS A 307 -24.86 3.28 -18.92
CA HIS A 307 -25.94 4.12 -19.43
C HIS A 307 -27.04 3.34 -20.17
N ASP A 308 -26.86 2.02 -20.36
CA ASP A 308 -27.84 1.17 -21.01
C ASP A 308 -28.75 0.50 -19.97
N ASP A 309 -29.92 1.11 -19.75
CA ASP A 309 -30.87 0.65 -18.72
C ASP A 309 -31.41 -0.77 -19.01
N GLU A 310 -31.51 -1.18 -20.28
CA GLU A 310 -31.92 -2.54 -20.67
C GLU A 310 -30.86 -3.57 -20.26
N LEU A 311 -29.57 -3.24 -20.42
CA LEU A 311 -28.49 -4.10 -19.95
C LEU A 311 -28.42 -4.17 -18.42
N LEU A 312 -28.70 -3.08 -17.71
CA LEU A 312 -28.68 -3.04 -16.25
C LEU A 312 -29.74 -3.96 -15.62
N GLU A 313 -30.87 -4.18 -16.30
CA GLU A 313 -31.89 -5.15 -15.85
C GLU A 313 -31.41 -6.61 -15.96
N ASN A 314 -30.39 -6.89 -16.78
CA ASN A 314 -29.87 -8.24 -17.00
C ASN A 314 -28.35 -8.30 -16.79
N LYS A 315 -27.92 -8.56 -15.54
CA LYS A 315 -26.50 -8.70 -15.17
C LYS A 315 -25.72 -9.70 -16.03
N GLN A 316 -26.34 -10.81 -16.46
CA GLN A 316 -25.66 -11.80 -17.30
C GLN A 316 -25.38 -11.25 -18.70
N LEU A 317 -26.36 -10.55 -19.28
CA LEU A 317 -26.22 -9.88 -20.57
C LEU A 317 -25.23 -8.72 -20.47
N PHE A 318 -25.27 -7.94 -19.39
CA PHE A 318 -24.30 -6.88 -19.10
C PHE A 318 -22.88 -7.44 -19.00
N HIS A 319 -22.67 -8.54 -18.27
CA HIS A 319 -21.38 -9.21 -18.16
C HIS A 319 -20.86 -9.65 -19.54
N TYR A 320 -21.70 -10.31 -20.32
CA TYR A 320 -21.36 -10.74 -21.68
C TYR A 320 -21.01 -9.55 -22.61
N LYS A 321 -21.80 -8.48 -22.59
CA LYS A 321 -21.57 -7.27 -23.40
C LYS A 321 -20.33 -6.50 -22.96
N SER A 322 -20.09 -6.39 -21.65
CA SER A 322 -18.88 -5.79 -21.10
C SER A 322 -17.65 -6.56 -21.56
N PHE A 323 -17.69 -7.89 -21.43
CA PHE A 323 -16.64 -8.75 -21.97
C PHE A 323 -16.42 -8.51 -23.46
N LEU A 324 -17.46 -8.48 -24.30
CA LEU A 324 -17.30 -8.22 -25.74
C LEU A 324 -16.68 -6.85 -26.02
N LYS A 325 -17.18 -5.78 -25.38
CA LYS A 325 -16.67 -4.41 -25.55
C LYS A 325 -15.17 -4.33 -25.22
N TYR A 326 -14.71 -5.08 -24.22
CA TYR A 326 -13.31 -5.07 -23.78
C TYR A 326 -12.42 -6.16 -24.40
N SER A 327 -13.01 -7.23 -24.95
CA SER A 327 -12.29 -8.30 -25.65
C SER A 327 -12.11 -8.04 -27.14
N GLU A 328 -12.76 -7.03 -27.72
CA GLU A 328 -12.52 -6.57 -29.10
C GLU A 328 -11.05 -6.15 -29.36
N GLN A 329 -10.19 -6.08 -28.32
CA GLN A 329 -8.75 -5.87 -28.46
C GLN A 329 -7.85 -7.12 -28.38
N ARG A 330 -8.33 -8.34 -28.07
CA ARG A 330 -7.55 -9.59 -28.25
C ARG A 330 -8.46 -10.81 -28.50
N ARG A 331 -8.23 -11.53 -29.60
CA ARG A 331 -8.86 -12.83 -29.86
C ARG A 331 -8.35 -13.90 -28.88
N ASN A 332 -9.29 -14.71 -28.41
CA ASN A 332 -9.14 -16.00 -27.74
C ASN A 332 -8.59 -15.92 -26.31
N ASN A 333 -9.46 -16.11 -25.31
CA ASN A 333 -9.30 -17.05 -24.19
C ASN A 333 -10.46 -16.85 -23.18
N ASN A 334 -11.30 -17.87 -22.97
CA ASN A 334 -12.40 -17.88 -21.98
C ASN A 334 -11.87 -18.08 -20.55
N THR A 335 -10.90 -17.28 -20.11
CA THR A 335 -10.43 -17.26 -18.71
C THR A 335 -11.27 -16.28 -17.89
N ASN A 336 -12.59 -16.44 -17.94
CA ASN A 336 -13.60 -15.53 -17.36
C ASN A 336 -13.57 -15.44 -15.83
N THR A 337 -12.67 -16.16 -15.16
CA THR A 337 -12.56 -16.17 -13.70
C THR A 337 -11.32 -15.44 -13.19
N LEU A 338 -10.27 -15.21 -14.00
CA LEU A 338 -9.04 -14.55 -13.52
C LEU A 338 -9.01 -13.07 -13.89
N ILE A 339 -8.55 -12.24 -12.96
CA ILE A 339 -8.24 -10.83 -13.26
C ILE A 339 -7.03 -10.79 -14.22
N GLN A 340 -7.31 -10.41 -15.46
CA GLN A 340 -6.29 -10.25 -16.50
C GLN A 340 -5.69 -8.84 -16.53
N ASN A 341 -6.51 -7.83 -16.19
CA ASN A 341 -6.13 -6.43 -16.18
C ASN A 341 -6.67 -5.77 -14.91
N GLN A 342 -5.76 -5.41 -14.01
CA GLN A 342 -6.11 -4.80 -12.73
C GLN A 342 -6.79 -3.43 -12.87
N ASN A 343 -6.42 -2.64 -13.88
CA ASN A 343 -7.05 -1.33 -14.08
C ASN A 343 -8.51 -1.48 -14.52
N GLN A 344 -8.81 -2.50 -15.31
CA GLN A 344 -10.19 -2.82 -15.72
C GLN A 344 -11.02 -3.37 -14.56
N SER A 345 -10.44 -4.20 -13.69
CA SER A 345 -11.17 -4.70 -12.50
C SER A 345 -11.52 -3.59 -11.51
N LEU A 346 -10.77 -2.48 -11.51
CA LEU A 346 -11.01 -1.30 -10.70
C LEU A 346 -11.95 -0.27 -11.37
N ASP A 347 -12.39 -0.51 -12.61
CA ASP A 347 -13.22 0.44 -13.35
C ASP A 347 -14.71 0.24 -13.06
N LEU A 348 -15.30 1.13 -12.26
CA LEU A 348 -16.72 1.12 -11.93
C LEU A 348 -17.62 1.40 -13.14
N CYS A 349 -17.12 2.04 -14.19
CA CYS A 349 -17.89 2.22 -15.42
C CYS A 349 -18.06 0.92 -16.20
N SER A 350 -17.26 -0.10 -15.88
CA SER A 350 -17.28 -1.41 -16.54
C SER A 350 -17.78 -2.50 -15.60
N MET A 351 -17.25 -2.54 -14.38
CA MET A 351 -17.53 -3.58 -13.40
C MET A 351 -18.62 -3.19 -12.40
N GLY A 352 -18.86 -1.89 -12.21
CA GLY A 352 -19.74 -1.36 -11.17
C GLY A 352 -21.12 -2.01 -11.12
N PRO A 353 -21.85 -2.17 -12.24
CA PRO A 353 -23.15 -2.84 -12.23
C PRO A 353 -23.11 -4.30 -11.79
N LEU A 354 -22.03 -5.04 -12.10
CA LEU A 354 -21.86 -6.45 -11.74
C LEU A 354 -21.65 -6.64 -10.24
N ILE A 355 -20.92 -5.72 -9.62
CA ILE A 355 -20.47 -5.81 -8.23
C ILE A 355 -21.22 -4.85 -7.29
N SER A 356 -22.22 -4.13 -7.80
CA SER A 356 -22.97 -3.07 -7.09
C SER A 356 -23.65 -3.56 -5.80
N ASP A 357 -24.03 -4.83 -5.74
CA ASP A 357 -24.67 -5.49 -4.60
C ASP A 357 -23.70 -6.37 -3.79
N LEU A 358 -22.40 -6.35 -4.13
CA LEU A 358 -21.37 -7.21 -3.54
C LEU A 358 -20.44 -6.47 -2.57
N HIS A 359 -20.53 -5.14 -2.51
CA HIS A 359 -19.67 -4.29 -1.69
C HIS A 359 -20.49 -3.18 -1.01
N THR A 360 -20.26 -2.96 0.29
CA THR A 360 -21.06 -2.04 1.12
C THR A 360 -21.05 -0.60 0.60
N MET A 361 -19.88 -0.09 0.17
CA MET A 361 -19.78 1.22 -0.47
C MET A 361 -20.67 1.35 -1.71
N LEU A 362 -20.87 0.29 -2.50
CA LEU A 362 -21.63 0.39 -3.75
C LEU A 362 -23.13 0.20 -3.51
N TYR A 363 -23.48 -0.75 -2.63
CA TYR A 363 -24.86 -1.15 -2.39
C TYR A 363 -25.64 -0.10 -1.58
N LEU A 364 -25.11 0.26 -0.41
CA LEU A 364 -25.78 1.15 0.52
C LEU A 364 -24.74 1.90 1.39
N PRO A 365 -23.95 2.81 0.80
CA PRO A 365 -22.93 3.54 1.52
C PRO A 365 -23.54 4.40 2.63
N MET A 366 -22.86 4.45 3.77
CA MET A 366 -23.19 5.34 4.89
C MET A 366 -22.17 6.45 5.08
N ALA A 367 -22.64 7.58 5.60
CA ALA A 367 -21.85 8.77 5.91
C ALA A 367 -21.09 9.30 4.69
N VAL A 368 -21.75 9.32 3.52
CA VAL A 368 -21.19 9.80 2.26
C VAL A 368 -21.81 11.13 1.89
N LEU A 369 -21.09 12.19 2.22
CA LEU A 369 -21.32 13.53 1.71
C LEU A 369 -20.54 13.69 0.40
N ASN A 370 -21.20 13.58 -0.74
CA ASN A 370 -20.58 13.66 -2.06
C ASN A 370 -20.78 15.05 -2.69
N THR A 371 -19.93 15.41 -3.65
CA THR A 371 -20.16 16.55 -4.54
C THR A 371 -19.81 16.22 -5.99
N HIS A 372 -20.56 16.82 -6.90
CA HIS A 372 -20.28 16.81 -8.34
C HIS A 372 -19.35 17.95 -8.77
N ARG A 373 -19.15 18.96 -7.91
CA ARG A 373 -18.21 20.04 -8.16
C ARG A 373 -16.79 19.56 -7.89
N LEU A 374 -15.86 19.88 -8.78
CA LEU A 374 -14.43 19.64 -8.51
C LEU A 374 -13.96 20.48 -7.31
N VAL A 375 -13.66 19.83 -6.19
CA VAL A 375 -13.14 20.46 -4.97
C VAL A 375 -11.80 19.83 -4.55
N PRO A 376 -10.83 20.61 -4.02
CA PRO A 376 -9.49 20.14 -3.69
C PRO A 376 -9.47 19.42 -2.33
N ILE A 377 -9.92 18.16 -2.29
CA ILE A 377 -9.92 17.35 -1.08
C ILE A 377 -8.95 16.17 -1.19
N PHE A 378 -8.15 15.99 -0.14
CA PHE A 378 -7.14 14.94 -0.04
C PHE A 378 -7.74 13.72 0.66
N SER A 379 -7.68 12.55 0.02
CA SER A 379 -8.25 11.29 0.53
C SER A 379 -7.23 10.16 0.49
N GLU A 380 -7.36 9.20 1.41
CA GLU A 380 -6.42 8.08 1.51
C GLU A 380 -6.63 7.02 0.41
N GLY A 381 -7.85 6.95 -0.14
CA GLY A 381 -8.20 6.07 -1.24
C GLY A 381 -9.39 6.59 -2.04
N LYS A 382 -9.51 6.16 -3.29
CA LYS A 382 -10.59 6.54 -4.20
C LYS A 382 -10.85 5.48 -5.27
N THR A 383 -11.98 5.53 -5.97
CA THR A 383 -12.21 4.68 -7.14
C THR A 383 -11.86 5.43 -8.44
N ASN A 384 -11.98 4.78 -9.59
CA ASN A 384 -11.64 5.39 -10.88
C ASN A 384 -12.54 6.57 -11.28
N VAL A 385 -13.75 6.66 -10.73
CA VAL A 385 -14.71 7.75 -11.03
C VAL A 385 -14.57 8.95 -10.10
N ASN A 386 -13.68 8.87 -9.11
CA ASN A 386 -13.51 9.89 -8.10
C ASN A 386 -12.35 10.85 -8.40
N ASN A 387 -12.53 12.11 -8.03
CA ASN A 387 -11.58 13.21 -8.29
C ASN A 387 -10.88 13.73 -7.03
N ASP A 388 -10.99 13.01 -5.91
CA ASP A 388 -10.17 13.24 -4.72
C ASP A 388 -8.67 13.15 -5.05
N ILE A 389 -7.84 13.88 -4.31
CA ILE A 389 -6.38 13.90 -4.44
C ILE A 389 -5.79 12.85 -3.49
N LEU A 390 -5.13 11.84 -4.03
CA LEU A 390 -4.57 10.76 -3.22
C LEU A 390 -3.35 11.21 -2.42
N TYR A 391 -3.29 10.80 -1.15
CA TYR A 391 -2.11 10.95 -0.32
C TYR A 391 -1.83 9.67 0.48
N PRO A 392 -0.59 9.45 0.95
CA PRO A 392 -0.27 8.31 1.80
C PRO A 392 -1.08 8.33 3.11
N SER A 393 -1.86 7.28 3.34
CA SER A 393 -2.71 7.15 4.54
C SER A 393 -1.92 7.37 5.83
N ALA A 394 -2.56 8.07 6.78
CA ALA A 394 -2.00 8.26 8.12
C ALA A 394 -1.77 6.92 8.84
N ALA A 395 -2.56 5.88 8.51
CA ALA A 395 -2.41 4.54 9.07
C ALA A 395 -1.09 3.88 8.67
N TYR A 396 -0.53 4.23 7.51
CA TYR A 396 0.78 3.75 7.08
C TYR A 396 1.95 4.51 7.73
N TRP A 397 1.71 5.73 8.20
CA TRP A 397 2.72 6.61 8.81
C TRP A 397 2.84 6.43 10.32
N THR A 398 1.71 6.42 11.03
CA THR A 398 1.60 6.42 12.49
C THR A 398 1.61 5.03 13.10
N THR A 399 2.36 4.10 12.50
CA THR A 399 2.53 2.73 12.97
C THR A 399 3.28 2.71 14.31
N SER A 400 2.57 3.08 15.38
CA SER A 400 2.92 2.90 16.78
C SER A 400 2.24 1.63 17.28
N GLU A 401 2.66 1.12 18.45
CA GLU A 401 2.14 -0.13 19.04
C GLU A 401 0.60 -0.17 19.14
N ASP A 402 -0.07 0.98 19.16
CA ASP A 402 -1.53 1.09 19.32
C ASP A 402 -2.34 0.92 18.02
N SER A 403 -1.74 1.05 16.83
CA SER A 403 -2.49 1.06 15.55
C SER A 403 -2.57 -0.28 14.81
N ASN A 404 -1.96 -1.36 15.31
CA ASN A 404 -2.07 -2.75 14.80
C ASN A 404 -1.79 -3.00 13.29
N TYR A 405 -1.34 -1.99 12.52
CA TYR A 405 -1.05 -2.10 11.08
C TYR A 405 0.45 -2.02 10.73
N ALA A 406 1.32 -1.94 11.74
CA ALA A 406 2.76 -2.04 11.56
C ALA A 406 3.14 -3.46 11.09
N TYR A 407 4.14 -3.56 10.22
CA TYR A 407 4.81 -4.84 9.99
C TYR A 407 5.62 -5.23 11.22
N ASP A 408 5.42 -6.45 11.70
CA ASP A 408 6.14 -7.08 12.80
C ASP A 408 6.51 -8.51 12.35
N ASP A 409 7.82 -8.80 12.38
CA ASP A 409 8.40 -10.05 11.87
C ASP A 409 8.37 -11.20 12.88
N LYS A 410 7.86 -10.97 14.11
CA LYS A 410 7.87 -11.94 15.22
C LYS A 410 7.36 -13.35 14.87
N TYR A 411 6.36 -13.45 14.01
CA TYR A 411 5.80 -14.74 13.54
C TYR A 411 5.94 -14.94 12.02
N ASP A 412 6.80 -14.13 11.38
CA ASP A 412 7.00 -14.14 9.94
C ASP A 412 8.09 -15.15 9.55
N TYR A 413 7.74 -16.43 9.68
CA TYR A 413 8.67 -17.55 9.49
C TYR A 413 9.21 -17.65 8.05
N ALA A 414 10.20 -18.53 7.84
CA ALA A 414 10.57 -18.90 6.47
C ALA A 414 9.37 -19.53 5.75
N TRP A 415 9.28 -19.36 4.44
CA TRP A 415 8.14 -19.82 3.64
C TRP A 415 7.82 -21.30 3.88
N GLU A 416 8.87 -22.12 3.96
CA GLU A 416 8.79 -23.57 4.17
C GLU A 416 8.17 -23.94 5.52
N ASP A 417 8.31 -23.08 6.53
CA ASP A 417 7.83 -23.29 7.90
C ASP A 417 6.42 -22.70 8.14
N LYS A 418 5.85 -22.00 7.15
CA LYS A 418 4.48 -21.47 7.19
C LYS A 418 3.44 -22.53 6.86
N HIS A 419 2.22 -22.37 7.38
CA HIS A 419 1.08 -23.23 7.07
C HIS A 419 0.56 -23.01 5.64
N ASP A 420 0.21 -24.11 4.95
CA ASP A 420 -0.51 -24.10 3.66
C ASP A 420 -1.98 -23.71 3.86
N THR A 421 -2.23 -22.53 4.44
CA THR A 421 -3.55 -22.04 4.79
C THR A 421 -3.77 -20.65 4.18
N MET A 422 -4.94 -20.45 3.58
CA MET A 422 -5.48 -19.15 3.19
C MET A 422 -6.20 -18.52 4.37
N TYR A 423 -5.63 -17.45 4.90
CA TYR A 423 -5.99 -16.91 6.21
C TYR A 423 -6.58 -15.49 6.12
N TRP A 424 -7.62 -15.25 6.92
CA TRP A 424 -8.17 -13.91 7.15
C TRP A 424 -8.77 -13.76 8.55
N ARG A 425 -8.51 -12.61 9.18
CA ARG A 425 -9.21 -12.13 10.37
C ARG A 425 -9.52 -10.65 10.21
N GLY A 426 -10.77 -10.28 10.41
CA GLY A 426 -11.18 -8.89 10.33
C GLY A 426 -12.51 -8.62 11.02
N THR A 427 -12.83 -7.34 11.11
CA THR A 427 -14.08 -6.87 11.68
C THR A 427 -15.20 -6.98 10.64
N VAL A 428 -16.43 -7.19 11.09
CA VAL A 428 -17.60 -7.05 10.20
C VAL A 428 -17.65 -5.62 9.66
N THR A 429 -17.98 -5.47 8.38
CA THR A 429 -18.30 -4.15 7.80
C THR A 429 -19.81 -3.93 7.98
N ASP A 430 -20.19 -3.17 9.01
CA ASP A 430 -21.59 -3.03 9.40
C ASP A 430 -22.46 -2.31 8.37
N SER A 431 -23.66 -2.86 8.12
CA SER A 431 -24.79 -2.12 7.55
C SER A 431 -25.37 -1.15 8.60
N PRO A 432 -25.89 0.02 8.21
CA PRO A 432 -26.53 0.96 9.14
C PRO A 432 -27.61 0.31 10.01
N LEU A 433 -27.65 0.74 11.29
CA LEU A 433 -28.67 0.31 12.26
C LEU A 433 -30.09 0.59 11.72
N GLY A 434 -30.94 -0.43 11.72
CA GLY A 434 -32.37 -0.30 11.40
C GLY A 434 -32.75 -0.57 9.93
N VAL A 435 -31.79 -0.91 9.06
CA VAL A 435 -32.08 -1.40 7.71
C VAL A 435 -31.96 -2.93 7.70
N ASP A 436 -33.07 -3.62 7.40
CA ASP A 436 -33.08 -5.08 7.16
C ASP A 436 -32.47 -5.35 5.77
N THR A 437 -31.14 -5.20 5.68
CA THR A 437 -30.37 -5.54 4.48
C THR A 437 -29.83 -6.95 4.62
N ASP A 438 -29.89 -7.73 3.54
CA ASP A 438 -29.16 -8.99 3.43
C ASP A 438 -27.64 -8.74 3.40
N THR A 439 -27.03 -8.61 4.57
CA THR A 439 -25.58 -8.39 4.70
C THR A 439 -24.77 -9.58 4.22
N GLN A 440 -25.39 -10.75 4.00
CA GLN A 440 -24.70 -11.98 3.59
C GLN A 440 -24.11 -11.90 2.18
N ASN A 441 -24.51 -10.88 1.41
CA ASN A 441 -23.96 -10.61 0.08
C ASN A 441 -22.84 -9.55 0.09
N MET A 442 -22.49 -8.98 1.25
CA MET A 442 -21.40 -8.02 1.36
C MET A 442 -20.04 -8.72 1.30
N GLN A 443 -19.02 -7.98 0.86
CA GLN A 443 -17.70 -8.53 0.55
C GLN A 443 -17.11 -9.40 1.67
N ARG A 444 -17.05 -8.90 2.92
CA ARG A 444 -16.44 -9.66 4.03
C ARG A 444 -17.29 -10.85 4.47
N ASP A 445 -18.61 -10.69 4.51
CA ASP A 445 -19.55 -11.77 4.84
C ASP A 445 -19.45 -12.90 3.81
N ARG A 446 -19.40 -12.55 2.52
CA ARG A 446 -19.15 -13.49 1.42
C ARG A 446 -17.80 -14.16 1.54
N LEU A 447 -16.75 -13.44 1.93
CA LEU A 447 -15.41 -14.03 2.09
C LEU A 447 -15.44 -15.15 3.14
N VAL A 448 -15.98 -14.87 4.33
CA VAL A 448 -16.09 -15.84 5.42
C VAL A 448 -16.97 -17.02 5.00
N ARG A 449 -18.14 -16.74 4.41
CA ARG A 449 -19.08 -17.79 3.96
C ARG A 449 -18.51 -18.66 2.84
N ASN A 450 -17.88 -18.07 1.83
CA ASN A 450 -17.34 -18.79 0.68
C ASN A 450 -16.11 -19.64 1.02
N LEU A 451 -15.50 -19.42 2.18
CA LEU A 451 -14.37 -20.21 2.70
C LEU A 451 -14.80 -21.14 3.85
N ASP A 452 -16.08 -21.18 4.18
CA ASP A 452 -16.63 -22.03 5.23
C ASP A 452 -16.99 -23.42 4.70
N ALA A 453 -16.48 -24.45 5.37
CA ALA A 453 -16.65 -25.83 4.93
C ALA A 453 -18.10 -26.33 4.99
N ASP A 454 -18.88 -25.89 5.98
CA ASP A 454 -20.28 -26.31 6.10
C ASP A 454 -21.11 -25.71 4.96
N PHE A 455 -20.88 -24.45 4.62
CA PHE A 455 -21.47 -23.83 3.43
C PHE A 455 -21.08 -24.58 2.15
N LEU A 456 -19.80 -24.90 1.98
CA LEU A 456 -19.28 -25.59 0.80
C LEU A 456 -19.75 -27.04 0.69
N SER A 457 -20.11 -27.70 1.79
CA SER A 457 -20.63 -29.08 1.77
C SER A 457 -21.91 -29.23 0.94
N GLN A 458 -22.62 -28.12 0.71
CA GLN A 458 -23.86 -28.04 -0.06
C GLN A 458 -23.69 -27.32 -1.40
N HIS A 459 -22.48 -26.81 -1.71
CA HIS A 459 -22.21 -25.98 -2.88
C HIS A 459 -20.96 -26.45 -3.62
N ASN A 460 -21.07 -26.67 -4.93
CA ASN A 460 -19.89 -26.91 -5.76
C ASN A 460 -19.32 -25.58 -6.25
N VAL A 461 -18.00 -25.52 -6.32
CA VAL A 461 -17.28 -24.43 -6.97
C VAL A 461 -16.67 -24.93 -8.28
N THR A 462 -16.20 -24.02 -9.12
CA THR A 462 -15.47 -24.37 -10.34
C THR A 462 -14.03 -23.94 -10.18
N ILE A 463 -13.09 -24.83 -10.52
CA ILE A 463 -11.65 -24.51 -10.51
C ILE A 463 -11.00 -24.84 -11.84
N PHE A 464 -9.82 -24.26 -12.09
CA PHE A 464 -8.91 -24.74 -13.13
C PHE A 464 -8.25 -26.05 -12.68
N GLY A 465 -8.40 -27.09 -13.49
CA GLY A 465 -7.80 -28.40 -13.23
C GLY A 465 -7.88 -29.32 -14.44
N THR A 466 -7.14 -30.42 -14.37
CA THR A 466 -7.03 -31.38 -15.47
C THR A 466 -7.63 -32.73 -15.10
N ASP A 467 -7.84 -33.55 -16.12
CA ASP A 467 -8.09 -34.98 -15.90
C ASP A 467 -6.80 -35.62 -15.37
N PRO A 468 -6.82 -36.38 -14.26
CA PRO A 468 -5.66 -37.12 -13.78
C PRO A 468 -5.04 -38.04 -14.84
N LEU A 469 -5.83 -38.57 -15.79
CA LEU A 469 -5.32 -39.40 -16.89
C LEU A 469 -4.62 -38.59 -17.99
N HIS A 470 -4.83 -37.27 -18.02
CA HIS A 470 -4.22 -36.33 -18.95
C HIS A 470 -3.72 -35.11 -18.15
N PRO A 471 -2.76 -35.30 -17.23
CA PRO A 471 -2.28 -34.23 -16.35
C PRO A 471 -1.70 -33.10 -17.20
N ASN A 472 -1.89 -31.86 -16.76
CA ASN A 472 -1.37 -30.65 -17.42
C ASN A 472 -1.96 -30.38 -18.81
N VAL A 473 -3.07 -31.05 -19.17
CA VAL A 473 -3.82 -30.78 -20.40
C VAL A 473 -5.12 -30.05 -20.07
N TYR A 474 -5.07 -28.72 -20.07
CA TYR A 474 -6.23 -27.87 -19.76
C TYR A 474 -7.22 -27.74 -20.94
N SER A 475 -6.78 -27.98 -22.18
CA SER A 475 -7.62 -27.87 -23.40
C SER A 475 -7.71 -29.20 -24.15
N LEU A 476 -8.87 -29.87 -24.09
CA LEU A 476 -9.09 -31.10 -24.87
C LEU A 476 -9.93 -30.90 -26.14
N ARG A 477 -10.60 -29.75 -26.36
CA ARG A 477 -11.34 -29.48 -27.61
C ARG A 477 -11.40 -27.98 -27.96
N PRO A 478 -11.39 -27.61 -29.25
CA PRO A 478 -11.90 -26.31 -29.67
C PRO A 478 -13.40 -26.26 -29.30
N ASN A 479 -13.80 -25.29 -28.49
CA ASN A 479 -15.18 -25.04 -28.02
C ASN A 479 -15.73 -25.87 -26.84
N SER A 480 -14.90 -26.47 -25.98
CA SER A 480 -15.34 -26.99 -24.66
C SER A 480 -14.64 -26.22 -23.55
N GLN A 481 -15.36 -25.82 -22.48
CA GLN A 481 -14.85 -24.96 -21.40
C GLN A 481 -13.40 -25.30 -20.96
N ASP A 482 -12.52 -24.32 -21.13
CA ASP A 482 -11.06 -24.39 -21.02
C ASP A 482 -10.61 -24.69 -19.59
N GLY A 483 -10.27 -25.95 -19.29
CA GLY A 483 -9.68 -26.34 -18.00
C GLY A 483 -10.57 -26.21 -16.75
N LEU A 484 -11.78 -25.67 -16.88
CA LEU A 484 -12.70 -25.53 -15.74
C LEU A 484 -13.34 -26.88 -15.38
N ARG A 485 -13.36 -27.20 -14.08
CA ARG A 485 -13.89 -28.45 -13.52
C ARG A 485 -14.68 -28.16 -12.24
N ASN A 486 -15.77 -28.89 -12.04
CA ASN A 486 -16.50 -28.85 -10.77
C ASN A 486 -15.62 -29.40 -9.65
N PHE A 487 -15.66 -28.76 -8.49
CA PHE A 487 -14.89 -29.09 -7.31
C PHE A 487 -15.78 -29.01 -6.07
N GLN A 488 -15.83 -30.11 -5.32
CA GLN A 488 -16.43 -30.13 -3.99
C GLN A 488 -15.37 -29.77 -2.97
N ALA A 489 -15.41 -28.51 -2.51
CA ALA A 489 -14.31 -27.86 -1.78
C ALA A 489 -14.41 -27.98 -0.25
N ALA A 490 -15.46 -28.56 0.33
CA ALA A 490 -15.69 -28.55 1.77
C ALA A 490 -14.53 -29.12 2.59
N GLN A 491 -14.08 -30.34 2.26
CA GLN A 491 -12.95 -30.97 2.96
C GLN A 491 -11.65 -30.18 2.75
N TYR A 492 -11.42 -29.71 1.51
CA TYR A 492 -10.24 -28.92 1.19
C TYR A 492 -10.19 -27.58 1.94
N ALA A 493 -11.35 -26.94 2.14
CA ALA A 493 -11.48 -25.75 2.94
C ALA A 493 -11.13 -26.01 4.42
N LEU A 494 -11.61 -27.12 5.02
CA LEU A 494 -11.21 -27.49 6.39
C LEU A 494 -9.70 -27.59 6.58
N ASP A 495 -9.00 -28.07 5.54
CA ASP A 495 -7.56 -28.33 5.61
C ASP A 495 -6.73 -27.08 5.25
N HIS A 496 -7.27 -26.17 4.41
CA HIS A 496 -6.49 -25.11 3.77
C HIS A 496 -7.08 -23.70 3.85
N THR A 497 -8.21 -23.46 4.53
CA THR A 497 -8.78 -22.12 4.70
C THR A 497 -9.07 -21.81 6.16
N ASP A 498 -8.89 -20.54 6.54
CA ASP A 498 -9.29 -20.04 7.85
C ASP A 498 -9.61 -18.54 7.77
N ALA A 499 -10.85 -18.22 7.40
CA ALA A 499 -11.38 -16.86 7.35
C ALA A 499 -12.52 -16.71 8.35
N LYS A 500 -12.35 -15.87 9.37
CA LYS A 500 -13.35 -15.66 10.44
C LYS A 500 -13.40 -14.21 10.89
N PHE A 501 -14.57 -13.79 11.36
CA PHE A 501 -14.73 -12.48 12.00
C PHE A 501 -14.17 -12.49 13.42
N VAL A 502 -13.64 -11.35 13.87
CA VAL A 502 -13.10 -11.21 15.24
C VAL A 502 -13.97 -10.35 16.17
N ASN A 503 -14.67 -9.37 15.61
CA ASN A 503 -15.59 -8.52 16.34
C ASN A 503 -16.52 -7.75 15.38
N ARG A 504 -17.41 -6.96 15.98
CA ARG A 504 -18.30 -5.99 15.33
C ARG A 504 -18.08 -4.62 15.98
N VAL A 505 -17.80 -3.59 15.18
CA VAL A 505 -17.33 -2.27 15.68
C VAL A 505 -18.36 -1.57 16.58
N GLN A 506 -19.66 -1.85 16.43
CA GLN A 506 -20.74 -1.22 17.21
C GLN A 506 -21.24 -1.99 18.44
N CYS A 507 -20.68 -3.17 18.77
CA CYS A 507 -21.18 -4.00 19.87
C CYS A 507 -20.26 -3.91 21.10
N SER A 508 -20.44 -2.92 21.97
CA SER A 508 -19.68 -2.85 23.22
C SER A 508 -20.34 -3.56 24.41
N GLU A 509 -21.68 -3.68 24.55
CA GLU A 509 -22.23 -4.24 25.81
C GLU A 509 -23.51 -5.10 25.79
N ASN A 510 -24.25 -5.31 24.69
CA ASN A 510 -25.40 -6.25 24.69
C ASN A 510 -25.88 -6.60 23.27
N CYS A 511 -25.28 -7.60 22.63
CA CYS A 511 -25.65 -8.05 21.27
C CYS A 511 -26.25 -9.48 21.24
N ASP A 512 -26.87 -9.93 22.32
CA ASP A 512 -27.59 -11.23 22.39
C ASP A 512 -28.84 -11.29 21.50
N SER A 513 -29.34 -10.14 21.04
CA SER A 513 -30.61 -10.03 20.29
C SER A 513 -30.46 -9.99 18.77
N LEU A 514 -29.24 -9.91 18.23
CA LEU A 514 -28.98 -10.01 16.78
C LEU A 514 -28.41 -11.39 16.45
N LYS A 515 -29.26 -12.41 16.62
CA LYS A 515 -28.96 -13.84 16.37
C LYS A 515 -28.88 -14.18 14.89
N GLY A 516 -27.92 -13.58 14.18
CA GLY A 516 -27.40 -14.09 12.91
C GLY A 516 -25.91 -14.34 13.05
N SER A 517 -25.51 -15.60 13.27
CA SER A 517 -24.12 -16.12 13.33
C SER A 517 -23.21 -15.70 14.51
N SER A 518 -23.76 -15.31 15.67
CA SER A 518 -22.94 -14.98 16.86
C SER A 518 -22.11 -16.16 17.44
N SER A 519 -22.20 -17.36 16.88
CA SER A 519 -21.37 -18.52 17.21
C SER A 519 -19.99 -18.53 16.52
N ASP A 520 -19.77 -17.68 15.51
CA ASP A 520 -18.65 -17.85 14.56
C ASP A 520 -17.50 -16.84 14.75
N PHE A 521 -17.64 -15.90 15.71
CA PHE A 521 -16.56 -14.99 16.05
C PHE A 521 -15.41 -15.73 16.72
N GLN A 522 -14.19 -15.46 16.25
CA GLN A 522 -12.96 -15.99 16.82
C GLN A 522 -12.22 -14.91 17.60
N ASN A 523 -11.33 -15.33 18.49
CA ASN A 523 -10.45 -14.38 19.18
C ASN A 523 -9.62 -13.59 18.15
N PRO A 524 -9.42 -12.28 18.38
CA PRO A 524 -8.57 -11.47 17.50
C PRO A 524 -7.14 -12.00 17.51
N THR A 525 -6.54 -12.11 16.33
CA THR A 525 -5.11 -12.37 16.16
C THR A 525 -4.40 -11.09 15.78
N SER A 526 -3.19 -10.89 16.30
CA SER A 526 -2.38 -9.75 15.88
C SER A 526 -2.03 -9.88 14.40
N LEU A 527 -1.70 -8.77 13.73
CA LEU A 527 -1.29 -8.81 12.33
C LEU A 527 -0.10 -9.74 12.11
N ALA A 528 0.89 -9.70 13.01
CA ALA A 528 2.06 -10.56 12.99
C ALA A 528 1.69 -12.04 13.03
N GLU A 529 0.74 -12.45 13.88
CA GLU A 529 0.34 -13.86 13.98
C GLU A 529 -0.26 -14.43 12.70
N GLN A 530 -0.83 -13.58 11.85
CA GLN A 530 -1.37 -14.01 10.56
C GLN A 530 -0.27 -14.45 9.58
N PHE A 531 0.96 -13.96 9.78
CA PHE A 531 2.13 -14.34 8.97
C PHE A 531 2.63 -15.77 9.23
N ARG A 532 2.01 -16.53 10.14
CA ARG A 532 2.24 -17.99 10.22
C ARG A 532 1.72 -18.74 8.99
N ASN A 533 0.90 -18.10 8.16
CA ASN A 533 0.23 -18.70 7.01
C ASN A 533 0.88 -18.24 5.70
N ARG A 534 0.92 -19.11 4.69
CA ARG A 534 1.48 -18.78 3.37
C ARG A 534 0.63 -17.80 2.59
N TYR A 535 -0.70 -17.88 2.67
CA TYR A 535 -1.60 -17.05 1.87
C TYR A 535 -2.45 -16.17 2.78
N ILE A 536 -2.37 -14.85 2.60
CA ILE A 536 -3.04 -13.86 3.47
C ILE A 536 -3.95 -12.97 2.63
N LEU A 537 -5.24 -12.95 2.98
CA LEU A 537 -6.24 -12.20 2.23
C LEU A 537 -6.26 -10.72 2.68
N ASP A 538 -6.39 -9.82 1.72
CA ASP A 538 -6.63 -8.40 1.92
C ASP A 538 -7.92 -8.01 1.20
N VAL A 539 -8.91 -7.54 1.95
CA VAL A 539 -10.22 -7.16 1.41
C VAL A 539 -10.65 -5.84 2.04
N ASP A 540 -11.38 -5.04 1.25
CA ASP A 540 -11.82 -3.72 1.69
C ASP A 540 -12.69 -3.79 2.93
N GLY A 541 -12.72 -2.68 3.66
CA GLY A 541 -13.69 -2.44 4.70
C GLY A 541 -14.78 -1.51 4.18
N ASP A 542 -15.06 -0.48 4.97
CA ASP A 542 -15.88 0.64 4.53
C ASP A 542 -15.13 1.58 3.56
N GLY A 543 -13.81 1.43 3.47
CA GLY A 543 -12.88 2.07 2.54
C GLY A 543 -11.66 1.16 2.34
N ILE A 544 -10.49 1.75 2.08
CA ILE A 544 -9.23 1.01 1.90
C ILE A 544 -8.87 0.10 3.09
N SER A 545 -8.13 -0.96 2.81
CA SER A 545 -7.52 -1.81 3.84
C SER A 545 -6.13 -1.30 4.23
N ALA A 546 -6.00 -0.70 5.41
CA ALA A 546 -4.72 -0.27 5.98
C ALA A 546 -3.74 -1.42 6.28
N ARG A 547 -4.16 -2.68 6.11
CA ARG A 547 -3.31 -3.86 6.36
C ARG A 547 -2.35 -4.11 5.21
N PHE A 548 -2.74 -3.76 3.98
CA PHE A 548 -2.11 -4.24 2.75
C PHE A 548 -0.59 -3.99 2.71
N ARG A 549 -0.14 -2.81 3.15
CA ARG A 549 1.28 -2.47 3.19
C ARG A 549 2.09 -3.46 4.03
N ALA A 550 1.63 -3.79 5.24
CA ALA A 550 2.32 -4.75 6.10
C ALA A 550 2.23 -6.19 5.59
N LEU A 551 1.11 -6.56 4.94
CA LEU A 551 1.01 -7.86 4.26
C LEU A 551 2.05 -8.00 3.15
N LEU A 552 2.23 -6.95 2.32
CA LEU A 552 3.28 -6.92 1.28
C LEU A 552 4.68 -7.03 1.85
N GLN A 553 4.96 -6.42 3.02
CA GLN A 553 6.27 -6.49 3.67
C GLN A 553 6.57 -7.88 4.23
N SER A 554 5.54 -8.67 4.53
CA SER A 554 5.69 -10.01 5.09
C SER A 554 6.23 -11.03 4.09
N ARG A 555 6.57 -12.20 4.62
CA ARG A 555 7.02 -13.35 3.83
C ARG A 555 5.89 -14.25 3.35
N SER A 556 4.66 -13.84 3.58
CA SER A 556 3.45 -14.50 3.09
C SER A 556 3.03 -13.89 1.74
N LEU A 557 2.23 -14.60 0.96
CA LEU A 557 1.68 -14.15 -0.30
C LEU A 557 0.37 -13.37 -0.07
N PRO A 558 0.34 -12.05 -0.32
CA PRO A 558 -0.89 -11.28 -0.25
C PRO A 558 -1.81 -11.58 -1.44
N ILE A 559 -3.09 -11.78 -1.14
CA ILE A 559 -4.15 -11.94 -2.13
C ILE A 559 -5.15 -10.80 -1.91
N LYS A 560 -5.22 -9.84 -2.84
CA LYS A 560 -5.95 -8.57 -2.65
C LYS A 560 -7.21 -8.49 -3.50
N SER A 561 -8.33 -8.15 -2.87
CA SER A 561 -9.61 -7.80 -3.51
C SER A 561 -10.04 -6.41 -3.10
N THR A 562 -10.09 -5.47 -4.04
CA THR A 562 -10.35 -4.06 -3.73
C THR A 562 -11.08 -3.30 -4.85
N LEU A 563 -11.83 -2.27 -4.49
CA LEU A 563 -12.38 -1.24 -5.37
C LEU A 563 -11.48 0.01 -5.47
N PHE A 564 -10.49 0.14 -4.58
CA PHE A 564 -9.80 1.41 -4.37
C PHE A 564 -8.43 1.45 -5.01
N LYS A 565 -8.09 2.63 -5.52
CA LYS A 565 -6.73 3.09 -5.76
C LYS A 565 -6.23 3.84 -4.54
N GLU A 566 -4.94 3.65 -4.27
CA GLU A 566 -4.18 4.29 -3.20
C GLU A 566 -2.92 4.92 -3.82
N TRP A 567 -2.20 5.74 -3.05
CA TRP A 567 -0.97 6.42 -3.52
C TRP A 567 0.09 5.47 -4.11
N HIS A 568 0.11 4.21 -3.67
CA HIS A 568 1.06 3.19 -4.10
C HIS A 568 0.56 2.30 -5.25
N THR A 569 -0.65 2.48 -5.77
CA THR A 569 -1.20 1.63 -6.85
C THR A 569 -0.32 1.63 -8.10
N SER A 570 0.33 2.75 -8.44
CA SER A 570 1.29 2.84 -9.57
C SER A 570 2.66 2.23 -9.29
N ARG A 571 2.91 1.75 -8.08
CA ARG A 571 4.20 1.21 -7.61
C ARG A 571 4.19 -0.30 -7.50
N ILE A 572 3.02 -0.93 -7.33
CA ILE A 572 2.88 -2.35 -7.02
C ILE A 572 2.07 -3.06 -8.10
N PHE A 573 2.61 -4.15 -8.61
CA PHE A 573 2.08 -4.89 -9.76
C PHE A 573 1.41 -6.20 -9.34
N ALA A 574 0.18 -6.40 -9.80
CA ALA A 574 -0.54 -7.67 -9.70
C ALA A 574 0.24 -8.78 -10.41
N TRP A 575 0.14 -10.01 -9.91
CA TRP A 575 0.86 -11.21 -10.36
C TRP A 575 2.40 -11.18 -10.20
N VAL A 576 2.98 -10.03 -9.80
CA VAL A 576 4.41 -9.87 -9.53
C VAL A 576 4.69 -9.73 -8.03
N HIS A 577 3.88 -8.90 -7.35
CA HIS A 577 4.07 -8.57 -5.93
C HIS A 577 2.94 -9.09 -5.03
N TYR A 578 1.78 -9.39 -5.62
CA TYR A 578 0.59 -9.93 -4.96
C TYR A 578 -0.32 -10.60 -5.99
N VAL A 579 -1.26 -11.43 -5.54
CA VAL A 579 -2.29 -12.03 -6.42
C VAL A 579 -3.57 -11.19 -6.35
N PRO A 580 -4.09 -10.68 -7.47
CA PRO A 580 -5.36 -9.97 -7.49
C PRO A 580 -6.54 -10.94 -7.39
N LEU A 581 -7.61 -10.52 -6.72
CA LEU A 581 -8.84 -11.28 -6.53
C LEU A 581 -10.06 -10.40 -6.81
N SER A 582 -11.01 -10.89 -7.60
CA SER A 582 -12.27 -10.22 -7.93
C SER A 582 -13.11 -9.93 -6.69
N ILE A 583 -14.05 -8.99 -6.79
CA ILE A 583 -15.00 -8.74 -5.70
C ILE A 583 -15.94 -9.96 -5.56
N GLU A 584 -16.19 -10.69 -6.65
CA GLU A 584 -17.02 -11.88 -6.76
C GLU A 584 -16.42 -13.15 -6.12
N TYR A 585 -15.09 -13.22 -5.96
CA TYR A 585 -14.36 -14.38 -5.42
C TYR A 585 -14.50 -15.67 -6.21
N SER A 586 -14.87 -15.57 -7.49
CA SER A 586 -15.14 -16.73 -8.35
C SER A 586 -13.93 -17.68 -8.52
N GLU A 587 -12.72 -17.14 -8.36
CA GLU A 587 -11.45 -17.79 -8.62
C GLU A 587 -10.67 -18.16 -7.36
N ILE A 588 -11.22 -17.90 -6.16
CA ILE A 588 -10.48 -18.06 -4.90
C ILE A 588 -9.95 -19.48 -4.72
N PHE A 589 -10.76 -20.50 -5.03
CA PHE A 589 -10.32 -21.90 -4.97
C PHE A 589 -9.40 -22.28 -6.12
N SER A 590 -9.56 -21.68 -7.31
CA SER A 590 -8.58 -21.88 -8.39
C SER A 590 -7.19 -21.40 -7.99
N MET A 591 -7.11 -20.27 -7.26
CA MET A 591 -5.83 -19.73 -6.78
C MET A 591 -5.23 -20.62 -5.70
N LEU A 592 -6.06 -21.06 -4.75
CA LEU A 592 -5.59 -21.90 -3.66
C LEU A 592 -5.10 -23.27 -4.16
N THR A 593 -5.87 -23.94 -5.01
CA THR A 593 -5.49 -25.24 -5.57
C THR A 593 -4.30 -25.15 -6.50
N TYR A 594 -4.11 -24.03 -7.21
CA TYR A 594 -2.92 -23.80 -8.02
C TYR A 594 -1.65 -23.84 -7.18
N HIS A 595 -1.61 -23.08 -6.07
CA HIS A 595 -0.41 -23.00 -5.25
C HIS A 595 -0.19 -24.19 -4.32
N VAL A 596 -1.25 -24.74 -3.73
CA VAL A 596 -1.16 -25.86 -2.76
C VAL A 596 -1.16 -27.22 -3.47
N GLY A 597 -1.76 -27.31 -4.65
CA GLY A 597 -2.02 -28.56 -5.37
C GLY A 597 -3.30 -29.25 -4.92
N TYR A 598 -3.78 -30.18 -5.74
CA TYR A 598 -4.92 -31.04 -5.41
C TYR A 598 -4.87 -32.38 -6.18
N GLY A 599 -5.13 -33.49 -5.48
CA GLY A 599 -5.20 -34.83 -6.06
C GLY A 599 -3.84 -35.43 -6.46
N ASN A 600 -3.88 -36.52 -7.22
CA ASN A 600 -2.71 -37.26 -7.71
C ASN A 600 -2.80 -37.49 -9.24
N ALA A 601 -1.68 -37.31 -9.95
CA ALA A 601 -1.52 -37.60 -11.38
C ALA A 601 -1.66 -39.09 -11.75
N GLU A 602 -1.53 -40.01 -10.80
CA GLU A 602 -1.78 -41.44 -10.99
C GLU A 602 -3.28 -41.81 -10.87
N GLY A 603 -4.14 -40.81 -10.62
CA GLY A 603 -5.58 -40.93 -10.47
C GLY A 603 -6.05 -41.04 -9.02
N ASN A 604 -7.17 -40.39 -8.72
CA ASN A 604 -7.80 -40.40 -7.40
C ASN A 604 -8.68 -41.65 -7.17
N HIS A 605 -8.66 -42.62 -8.09
CA HIS A 605 -9.55 -43.80 -8.09
C HIS A 605 -9.30 -44.79 -6.92
N ARG A 606 -8.18 -44.66 -6.21
CA ARG A 606 -7.78 -45.52 -5.08
C ARG A 606 -7.83 -44.82 -3.72
N GLY A 607 -8.20 -43.53 -3.68
CA GLY A 607 -8.27 -42.72 -2.46
C GLY A 607 -9.71 -42.54 -1.92
N GLU A 608 -9.82 -41.88 -0.76
CA GLU A 608 -11.09 -41.62 -0.06
C GLU A 608 -11.96 -40.53 -0.73
N ASP A 609 -11.38 -39.66 -1.56
CA ASP A 609 -12.10 -38.58 -2.27
C ASP A 609 -12.64 -39.03 -3.63
N TRP A 610 -13.70 -39.85 -3.59
CA TRP A 610 -14.42 -40.27 -4.80
C TRP A 610 -15.18 -39.13 -5.48
N VAL A 611 -15.48 -38.05 -4.74
CA VAL A 611 -16.32 -36.93 -5.20
C VAL A 611 -15.58 -36.11 -6.24
N ASN A 612 -14.28 -35.91 -6.04
CA ASN A 612 -13.39 -35.17 -6.94
C ASN A 612 -12.46 -36.10 -7.74
N LYS A 613 -12.90 -37.33 -8.03
CA LYS A 613 -12.03 -38.38 -8.60
C LYS A 613 -11.39 -38.08 -9.97
N ASN A 614 -11.98 -37.15 -10.73
CA ASN A 614 -11.55 -36.77 -12.09
C ASN A 614 -10.84 -35.41 -12.12
N LEU A 615 -10.26 -34.99 -10.99
CA LEU A 615 -9.65 -33.67 -10.83
C LEU A 615 -8.21 -33.81 -10.33
N TYR A 616 -7.30 -33.19 -11.06
CA TYR A 616 -5.90 -33.02 -10.68
C TYR A 616 -5.49 -31.57 -10.87
N VAL A 617 -4.75 -31.03 -9.90
CA VAL A 617 -4.08 -29.73 -10.00
C VAL A 617 -2.66 -29.90 -9.50
N GLN A 618 -1.69 -29.69 -10.38
CA GLN A 618 -0.28 -29.69 -10.02
C GLN A 618 0.00 -28.57 -9.00
N ARG A 619 0.84 -28.84 -8.00
CA ARG A 619 1.26 -27.85 -7.01
C ARG A 619 2.26 -26.86 -7.62
N HIS A 620 1.99 -25.56 -7.44
CA HIS A 620 2.81 -24.42 -7.90
C HIS A 620 3.25 -23.56 -6.70
N GLU A 621 3.91 -24.19 -5.73
CA GLU A 621 4.34 -23.52 -4.51
C GLU A 621 5.46 -22.50 -4.79
N PHE A 622 6.36 -22.82 -5.72
CA PHE A 622 7.50 -21.95 -6.05
C PHE A 622 7.03 -20.59 -6.55
N GLU A 623 6.02 -20.57 -7.42
CA GLU A 623 5.38 -19.37 -7.94
C GLU A 623 4.79 -18.52 -6.82
N GLY A 624 4.09 -19.14 -5.85
CA GLY A 624 3.53 -18.42 -4.71
C GLY A 624 4.62 -17.79 -3.84
N ARG A 625 5.68 -18.55 -3.56
CA ARG A 625 6.85 -18.08 -2.82
C ARG A 625 7.56 -16.93 -3.52
N LEU A 626 7.69 -17.03 -4.84
CA LEU A 626 8.35 -16.04 -5.68
C LEU A 626 7.62 -14.69 -5.64
N ILE A 627 6.30 -14.69 -5.81
CA ILE A 627 5.49 -13.47 -5.74
C ILE A 627 5.58 -12.84 -4.34
N ALA A 628 5.48 -13.65 -3.28
CA ALA A 628 5.63 -13.18 -1.90
C ALA A 628 7.01 -12.53 -1.68
N LYS A 629 8.07 -13.18 -2.15
CA LYS A 629 9.44 -12.66 -2.05
C LYS A 629 9.59 -11.32 -2.78
N ARG A 630 9.17 -11.25 -4.05
CA ARG A 630 9.24 -10.01 -4.84
C ARG A 630 8.42 -8.89 -4.19
N GLY A 631 7.22 -9.21 -3.70
CA GLY A 631 6.36 -8.28 -2.95
C GLY A 631 7.09 -7.67 -1.75
N SER A 632 7.67 -8.51 -0.90
CA SER A 632 8.44 -8.07 0.29
C SER A 632 9.67 -7.24 -0.06
N GLU A 633 10.51 -7.72 -0.99
CA GLU A 633 11.73 -7.03 -1.40
C GLU A 633 11.44 -5.68 -2.06
N TRP A 634 10.36 -5.59 -2.85
CA TRP A 634 9.98 -4.36 -3.52
C TRP A 634 9.30 -3.37 -2.56
N ALA A 635 8.40 -3.83 -1.70
CA ALA A 635 7.77 -3.00 -0.68
C ALA A 635 8.82 -2.34 0.25
N ALA A 636 9.90 -3.06 0.57
CA ALA A 636 11.03 -2.53 1.33
C ALA A 636 11.82 -1.42 0.61
N LYS A 637 11.63 -1.25 -0.71
CA LYS A 637 12.30 -0.22 -1.52
C LYS A 637 11.42 0.96 -1.90
N VAL A 638 10.11 0.74 -2.10
CA VAL A 638 9.23 1.77 -2.68
C VAL A 638 8.03 2.16 -1.82
N LEU A 639 7.81 1.51 -0.68
CA LEU A 639 6.73 1.81 0.27
C LEU A 639 7.25 2.23 1.65
N ARG A 640 8.49 2.70 1.75
CA ARG A 640 9.07 3.17 3.01
C ARG A 640 8.47 4.52 3.42
N ARG A 641 8.74 4.96 4.66
CA ARG A 641 8.33 6.29 5.11
C ARG A 641 8.97 7.38 4.25
N GLU A 642 10.21 7.16 3.85
CA GLU A 642 10.96 8.02 2.93
C GLU A 642 10.27 8.16 1.58
N ASP A 643 9.70 7.08 1.04
CA ASP A 643 8.97 7.12 -0.23
C ASP A 643 7.64 7.89 -0.10
N MET A 644 6.96 7.79 1.06
CA MET A 644 5.78 8.60 1.37
C MET A 644 6.13 10.09 1.47
N GLU A 645 7.23 10.44 2.15
CA GLU A 645 7.71 11.84 2.22
C GLU A 645 8.02 12.39 0.83
N VAL A 646 8.69 11.61 -0.03
CA VAL A 646 9.06 12.04 -1.38
C VAL A 646 7.82 12.19 -2.27
N TYR A 647 6.83 11.31 -2.13
CA TYR A 647 5.54 11.42 -2.80
C TYR A 647 4.81 12.70 -2.36
N MET A 648 4.69 12.92 -1.05
CA MET A 648 4.05 14.11 -0.50
C MET A 648 4.77 15.40 -0.89
N TYR A 649 6.10 15.40 -0.89
CA TYR A 649 6.87 16.56 -1.31
C TYR A 649 6.58 16.89 -2.78
N ARG A 650 6.55 15.88 -3.66
CA ARG A 650 6.17 16.10 -5.06
C ARG A 650 4.74 16.64 -5.17
N LEU A 651 3.80 15.98 -4.51
CA LEU A 651 2.38 16.32 -4.53
C LEU A 651 2.14 17.78 -4.11
N LEU A 652 2.78 18.22 -3.03
CA LEU A 652 2.58 19.57 -2.50
C LEU A 652 3.32 20.65 -3.30
N LEU A 653 4.40 20.33 -4.02
CA LEU A 653 4.99 21.26 -4.99
C LEU A 653 4.08 21.45 -6.20
N GLU A 654 3.52 20.36 -6.74
CA GLU A 654 2.57 20.43 -7.86
C GLU A 654 1.29 21.16 -7.44
N TYR A 655 0.71 20.80 -6.29
CA TYR A 655 -0.46 21.47 -5.73
C TYR A 655 -0.20 22.96 -5.45
N GLY A 656 0.96 23.28 -4.88
CA GLY A 656 1.39 24.66 -4.64
C GLY A 656 1.42 25.49 -5.92
N ARG A 657 1.80 24.88 -7.05
CA ARG A 657 1.71 25.54 -8.36
C ARG A 657 0.27 25.68 -8.84
N ILE A 658 -0.56 24.64 -8.71
CA ILE A 658 -1.98 24.68 -9.14
C ILE A 658 -2.74 25.86 -8.53
N ILE A 659 -2.44 26.17 -7.26
CA ILE A 659 -3.09 27.24 -6.50
C ILE A 659 -2.39 28.60 -6.62
N ASP A 660 -1.36 28.76 -7.44
CA ASP A 660 -0.67 30.04 -7.63
C ASP A 660 -1.37 30.87 -8.72
N ASP A 661 -1.51 32.19 -8.51
CA ASP A 661 -2.10 33.09 -9.52
C ASP A 661 -1.18 33.26 -10.75
N ASP A 662 0.14 33.04 -10.59
CA ASP A 662 1.16 33.09 -11.65
C ASP A 662 1.55 31.69 -12.15
N ARG A 663 0.69 30.67 -11.95
CA ARG A 663 0.99 29.24 -12.21
C ARG A 663 1.49 28.91 -13.62
N ASP A 664 1.13 29.73 -14.61
CA ASP A 664 1.56 29.57 -16.01
C ASP A 664 2.99 30.10 -16.25
N ASN A 665 3.51 30.98 -15.39
CA ASN A 665 4.84 31.60 -15.54
C ASN A 665 5.85 31.17 -14.46
N ILE A 666 5.47 30.27 -13.56
CA ILE A 666 6.37 29.70 -12.55
C ILE A 666 6.72 28.24 -12.88
N GLY A 667 7.91 27.82 -12.48
CA GLY A 667 8.41 26.47 -12.68
C GLY A 667 9.94 26.39 -12.71
N TYR A 668 10.45 25.16 -12.78
CA TYR A 668 11.86 24.91 -12.98
C TYR A 668 12.24 25.06 -14.47
N ALA A 669 13.01 26.11 -14.79
CA ALA A 669 13.38 26.46 -16.16
C ALA A 669 14.64 25.72 -16.68
N GLY A 670 15.50 25.22 -15.78
CA GLY A 670 16.76 24.55 -16.15
C GLY A 670 16.55 23.27 -16.95
N ASP A 671 17.57 22.78 -17.63
CA ASP A 671 17.56 21.46 -18.29
C ASP A 671 18.01 20.33 -17.35
N GLY A 672 18.38 20.65 -16.11
CA GLY A 672 18.78 19.73 -15.06
C GLY A 672 20.27 19.44 -15.00
N SER A 673 21.03 19.80 -16.04
CA SER A 673 22.47 19.52 -16.14
C SER A 673 23.28 20.18 -15.02
N GLU A 674 22.85 21.35 -14.55
CA GLU A 674 23.54 22.11 -13.49
C GLU A 674 23.48 21.42 -12.12
N VAL A 675 22.48 20.55 -11.91
CA VAL A 675 22.34 19.75 -10.68
C VAL A 675 23.17 18.47 -10.80
N ASP A 676 23.17 17.86 -11.98
CA ASP A 676 23.94 16.65 -12.27
C ASP A 676 25.46 16.91 -12.14
N GLU A 677 25.95 18.01 -12.72
CA GLU A 677 27.37 18.41 -12.66
C GLU A 677 27.86 18.65 -11.23
N ARG A 678 27.02 19.25 -10.37
CA ARG A 678 27.38 19.48 -8.95
C ARG A 678 27.49 18.18 -8.15
N THR A 679 26.85 17.10 -8.60
CA THR A 679 26.94 15.78 -7.93
C THR A 679 28.12 14.93 -8.39
N LEU A 680 28.80 15.29 -9.49
CA LEU A 680 30.01 14.61 -9.97
C LEU A 680 31.30 15.07 -9.27
N VAL A 681 31.22 16.11 -8.44
CA VAL A 681 32.35 16.59 -7.63
C VAL A 681 32.46 15.70 -6.38
N PRO A 682 33.48 14.82 -6.26
CA PRO A 682 33.55 13.89 -5.15
C PRO A 682 33.69 14.64 -3.82
N ALA A 683 33.01 14.17 -2.77
CA ALA A 683 33.01 14.76 -1.42
C ALA A 683 34.44 14.94 -0.83
N SER A 684 35.45 14.27 -1.39
CA SER A 684 36.87 14.47 -1.07
C SER A 684 37.38 15.88 -1.46
N SER A 685 36.86 16.47 -2.53
CA SER A 685 37.23 17.80 -3.02
C SER A 685 36.55 18.93 -2.24
N MET A 686 35.30 18.73 -1.77
CA MET A 686 34.63 19.65 -0.84
C MET A 686 35.35 19.70 0.52
N LYS A 687 35.81 18.56 1.04
CA LYS A 687 36.64 18.53 2.27
C LYS A 687 37.99 19.23 2.10
N GLN A 688 38.54 19.30 0.88
CA GLN A 688 39.77 20.03 0.59
C GLN A 688 39.53 21.55 0.49
N ALA A 689 38.40 21.96 -0.09
CA ALA A 689 37.98 23.36 -0.13
C ALA A 689 37.64 23.90 1.27
N ASP A 690 36.96 23.09 2.10
CA ASP A 690 36.68 23.44 3.50
C ASP A 690 37.95 23.47 4.33
N ARG A 691 38.90 22.54 4.15
CA ARG A 691 40.22 22.62 4.81
C ARG A 691 41.00 23.86 4.38
N GLN A 692 40.99 24.23 3.10
CA GLN A 692 41.63 25.47 2.64
C GLN A 692 40.94 26.74 3.16
N ALA A 693 39.61 26.73 3.32
CA ALA A 693 38.86 27.83 3.92
C ALA A 693 39.13 27.93 5.43
N HIS A 694 39.19 26.79 6.13
CA HIS A 694 39.49 26.70 7.56
C HIS A 694 40.94 27.07 7.87
N ASP A 695 41.89 26.72 7.00
CA ASP A 695 43.29 27.12 7.12
C ASP A 695 43.47 28.61 6.85
N LYS A 696 42.81 29.18 5.83
CA LYS A 696 42.79 30.63 5.59
C LYS A 696 42.16 31.41 6.76
N HIS A 697 41.10 30.87 7.37
CA HIS A 697 40.47 31.48 8.54
C HIS A 697 41.36 31.34 9.80
N SER A 698 42.00 30.19 10.01
CA SER A 698 42.93 29.97 11.12
C SER A 698 44.19 30.83 11.01
N GLN A 699 44.67 31.11 9.78
CA GLN A 699 45.80 32.00 9.53
C GLN A 699 45.43 33.49 9.71
N ALA A 700 44.20 33.87 9.38
CA ALA A 700 43.65 35.19 9.68
C ALA A 700 43.48 35.43 11.20
N VAL A 701 43.06 34.40 11.94
CA VAL A 701 42.90 34.46 13.41
C VAL A 701 44.26 34.47 14.14
N ARG A 702 45.30 33.81 13.62
CA ARG A 702 46.66 33.90 14.18
C ARG A 702 47.34 35.26 13.97
N ASN A 703 46.94 36.00 12.94
CA ASN A 703 47.44 37.36 12.68
C ASN A 703 46.73 38.44 13.51
N LEU A 704 45.62 38.09 14.20
CA LEU A 704 44.96 38.96 15.17
C LEU A 704 45.51 38.66 16.58
N GLY A 705 46.58 39.35 16.94
CA GLY A 705 47.21 39.24 18.25
C GLY A 705 46.26 39.58 19.42
N ASN A 706 46.24 38.68 20.40
CA ASN A 706 45.88 38.80 21.82
C ASN A 706 44.59 39.62 22.20
N PRO A 707 43.48 38.97 22.63
CA PRO A 707 42.19 39.64 22.92
C PRO A 707 42.13 40.54 24.17
N ILE A 708 43.22 40.72 24.92
CA ILE A 708 43.19 41.41 26.22
C ILE A 708 43.47 42.93 26.12
N LEU A 709 43.85 43.44 24.95
CA LEU A 709 44.15 44.88 24.76
C LEU A 709 43.05 45.70 24.04
N ILE A 710 41.99 45.07 23.54
CA ILE A 710 40.94 45.75 22.75
C ILE A 710 39.76 46.23 23.63
N LEU A 711 39.56 45.64 24.81
CA LEU A 711 38.51 46.05 25.76
C LEU A 711 38.85 47.31 26.59
N SER A 712 40.12 47.74 26.63
CA SER A 712 40.53 48.95 27.36
C SER A 712 40.41 50.26 26.55
N ARG A 713 40.11 50.21 25.24
CA ARG A 713 40.02 51.40 24.38
C ARG A 713 38.59 51.81 23.95
N CYS A 714 37.58 50.98 24.20
CA CYS A 714 36.18 51.33 23.91
C CYS A 714 35.41 51.96 25.09
N LEU A 715 35.92 51.88 26.32
CA LEU A 715 35.25 52.45 27.51
C LEU A 715 35.61 53.92 27.81
N HIS A 716 36.32 54.63 26.93
CA HIS A 716 36.73 56.03 27.13
C HIS A 716 36.13 57.02 26.10
N LYS A 717 35.15 56.60 25.29
CA LYS A 717 34.58 57.45 24.22
C LYS A 717 33.06 57.49 24.10
N ARG A 718 32.33 57.07 25.14
CA ARG A 718 30.89 57.33 25.29
C ARG A 718 30.61 57.75 26.72
N LEU A 719 30.74 59.05 26.99
CA LEU A 719 30.08 59.82 28.06
C LEU A 719 30.68 61.24 28.06
N LYS A 720 30.27 62.05 27.09
CA LYS A 720 30.31 63.51 27.14
C LYS A 720 29.36 63.98 26.05
N ILE A 721 28.15 64.37 26.44
CA ILE A 721 27.35 65.50 25.95
C ILE A 721 25.94 65.37 26.57
N GLN A 722 25.58 66.41 27.32
CA GLN A 722 24.25 66.85 27.80
C GLN A 722 23.59 66.20 29.03
N GLY A 723 23.35 67.04 30.05
CA GLY A 723 22.12 67.03 30.87
C GLY A 723 22.27 66.94 32.39
N THR A 724 22.34 68.07 33.07
CA THR A 724 22.26 68.34 34.54
C THR A 724 20.91 67.92 35.21
N PRO A 725 20.72 68.03 36.55
CA PRO A 725 21.07 67.07 37.60
C PRO A 725 19.85 66.46 38.33
N PHE A 726 20.11 65.37 39.07
CA PHE A 726 19.17 64.62 39.91
C PHE A 726 18.84 65.32 41.24
N HIS A 727 17.59 65.15 41.68
CA HIS A 727 17.13 65.29 43.07
C HIS A 727 16.94 63.88 43.67
N GLU A 728 17.45 63.69 44.89
CA GLU A 728 17.18 62.61 45.87
C GLU A 728 15.67 62.44 46.18
N PRO A 729 15.16 61.35 46.82
CA PRO A 729 15.77 60.73 48.03
C PRO A 729 15.61 59.21 48.28
N ASP A 730 16.51 58.75 49.15
CA ASP A 730 16.46 57.79 50.28
C ASP A 730 15.60 56.51 50.37
N ARG A 731 16.29 55.55 51.02
CA ARG A 731 15.91 54.20 51.46
C ARG A 731 14.96 54.17 52.66
N HIS A 732 14.18 53.09 52.76
CA HIS A 732 13.76 52.52 54.04
C HIS A 732 14.05 51.01 54.18
N MET A 733 14.70 50.71 55.31
CA MET A 733 14.81 49.47 56.10
C MET A 733 13.39 48.97 56.54
N MET A 734 13.08 47.76 57.02
CA MET A 734 13.79 46.72 57.81
C MET A 734 12.87 45.46 57.98
N THR A 735 13.50 44.26 58.06
CA THR A 735 13.23 43.07 58.94
C THR A 735 11.92 42.25 58.96
N LEU A 736 12.04 40.90 58.85
CA LEU A 736 11.82 39.85 59.89
C LEU A 736 11.88 38.42 59.26
N THR A 737 12.96 37.64 59.46
CA THR A 737 13.13 36.44 60.35
C THR A 737 12.31 35.17 60.05
N SER A 738 12.96 34.09 59.59
CA SER A 738 13.15 32.77 60.27
C SER A 738 13.42 31.61 59.28
N PHE A 739 14.32 30.70 59.67
CA PHE A 739 14.90 29.49 59.04
C PHE A 739 14.98 28.42 60.17
N PRO A 740 15.43 27.13 60.01
CA PRO A 740 15.64 26.19 58.87
C PRO A 740 15.16 24.74 59.30
N PRO A 741 15.79 23.54 59.01
CA PRO A 741 16.81 23.09 58.03
C PRO A 741 16.57 21.71 57.35
N GLY A 742 17.45 21.34 56.39
CA GLY A 742 17.85 19.93 56.16
C GLY A 742 18.48 19.56 54.80
N ILE A 743 19.81 19.61 54.68
CA ILE A 743 20.67 18.95 53.66
C ILE A 743 21.71 18.08 54.43
N PRO A 744 22.29 17.00 53.85
CA PRO A 744 23.68 17.06 53.30
C PRO A 744 23.86 16.20 52.01
N GLN A 745 24.44 16.67 50.89
CA GLN A 745 25.87 16.82 50.49
C GLN A 745 26.78 15.57 50.53
N THR A 746 27.31 15.19 49.34
CA THR A 746 28.71 14.75 48.99
C THR A 746 28.74 14.54 47.45
N VAL A 747 29.38 15.35 46.58
CA VAL A 747 30.82 15.57 46.24
C VAL A 747 31.59 14.33 45.76
N SER A 748 31.89 14.24 44.45
CA SER A 748 33.27 14.13 43.90
C SER A 748 33.31 13.72 42.41
N ASN A 749 34.10 14.48 41.66
CA ASN A 749 34.67 14.27 40.32
C ASN A 749 35.14 12.85 39.96
N ILE A 750 35.18 12.52 38.66
CA ILE A 750 36.42 12.19 37.89
C ILE A 750 36.14 12.14 36.38
N TRP A 751 37.05 12.74 35.62
CA TRP A 751 37.21 12.72 34.16
C TRP A 751 37.73 11.37 33.62
N SER A 752 37.43 11.13 32.33
CA SER A 752 38.33 10.63 31.26
C SER A 752 38.17 9.20 30.70
N ARG A 753 38.25 9.18 29.35
CA ARG A 753 38.55 8.12 28.35
C ARG A 753 37.38 7.17 27.99
N ALA A 754 37.02 6.96 26.72
CA ALA A 754 37.70 7.15 25.43
C ALA A 754 36.76 7.68 24.35
#